data_AF-A0A957U0E3-F1
#
_entry.id   AF-A0A957U0E3-F1
#
_cell.length_a   1.000
_cell.length_b   1.000
_cell.length_c   1.000
_cell.angle_alpha   90.00
_cell.angle_beta   90.00
_cell.angle_gamma   90.00
#
_symmetry.space_group_name_H-M   'P 1'
#
loop_
_entity.id
_entity.type
_entity.pdbx_description
1 polymer ?
#
loop_
_entity_poly.entity_id
_entity_poly.type
_entity_poly.pdbx_seq_one_letter_code
_entity_poly.pdbx_strand_id
1 'polypeptide(L)'
;ATTGAHHVTTLFGAVFITAPVIVLALVENFRTPLADEPPNQPRYITGANWRALIVRRLRRMIGPITRSGIYAVGTVVLLLLVVFPYWAWSRSDPITQVAIPHSSRDNFLINRNAGLVFWLIPYGLLIFVFPYVYYRGLFSKTWPLLASIALLMLLGTGGTTPIPRMLLGGAFDILTLDRFTLWASILMLPLAGEFVVSLLHGDIADWLREQFGDLTWRSLQFLFVVGMLSASLLTVSLTRFRRFQPARIDPTPIVNFMEKDQHDRWRYMTLGFGDQMAWLSAQMTAAQVDGNYHSARRLPEMTTTPVERLEGAKFRGIPGIGSLQQFLAMPDKFNLKYIFSNDQFYDPLLYFYGWHRIQFLENGIAVWEREDIPVLPEELPRREIPLYHRIMFGTLPPTALFLALLATTAQYWTIPFKLLGEVLGMTALLRRLPRPRSTPLHRIYGMLDTRLLAASQMPYQESAHAPPWQIWLRWMMRRSRRRIRPSNLRSRHIRAAMLAFTALVLIGVGAAWINSLRSDPVLLVEHYYDDLDFRRFGDAYDKLNPHTRPDYEQFLLNLTATGGLVASYAKLEDMRTTVLVEEPHYMEVQTDTRYITALSYYTDTATLTLTRGDDYDWAIEPPPVDVTVPPGQFIRQPTVGFLSQGRARVTSDTTSFADVLDRPELAVLDSRLVADEEGRFSVVGEVMNIDVDPADLTVTARLYDQEGAELTVYNATSAMLHKLLPQEITPFRVDFEGVAGLALEDTAESLSFRPDARWDYELPPDAELGAFNVFAKAVVTGRDLERNLGIQDMVVKMENGGLRLDGTIINSGLTEGVIPHVLLTLYDQEGRIVWVDDHFIRESVRPQRALDISLPIRWREDIGLIDLPGSAYANSLRDSPVKPGPRVDFVALPPESGYSYLRVSIHSYGGGSR
;
A
#
# COMPACT_ATOMS: atom_id res chain seq x y z
N ALA A 1 -6.62 -27.63 1.91
CA ALA A 1 -6.83 -26.40 2.71
C ALA A 1 -6.21 -25.16 2.09
N THR A 2 -4.89 -25.10 1.86
CA THR A 2 -4.24 -23.91 1.26
C THR A 2 -4.86 -23.51 -0.08
N THR A 3 -5.30 -24.49 -0.87
CA THR A 3 -6.03 -24.30 -2.13
C THR A 3 -7.36 -23.57 -2.01
N GLY A 4 -8.07 -23.70 -0.87
CA GLY A 4 -9.36 -23.05 -0.64
C GLY A 4 -9.25 -21.61 -0.13
N ALA A 5 -8.08 -21.23 0.38
CA ALA A 5 -7.79 -19.86 0.85
C ALA A 5 -6.88 -19.08 -0.14
N HIS A 6 -6.03 -19.77 -0.91
CA HIS A 6 -5.09 -19.17 -1.86
C HIS A 6 -4.80 -20.12 -3.05
N HIS A 7 -5.62 -20.00 -4.10
CA HIS A 7 -5.60 -20.89 -5.28
C HIS A 7 -4.33 -20.75 -6.13
N VAL A 8 -3.79 -19.53 -6.25
CA VAL A 8 -2.58 -19.21 -7.03
C VAL A 8 -1.35 -19.94 -6.49
N THR A 9 -1.13 -19.89 -5.17
CA THR A 9 0.04 -20.55 -4.53
C THR A 9 0.02 -22.06 -4.74
N THR A 10 -1.17 -22.66 -4.82
CA THR A 10 -1.28 -24.11 -5.00
C THR A 10 -1.03 -24.53 -6.44
N LEU A 11 -1.56 -23.78 -7.41
CA LEU A 11 -1.31 -24.03 -8.83
C LEU A 11 0.18 -23.87 -9.16
N PHE A 12 0.77 -22.75 -8.78
CA PHE A 12 2.20 -22.51 -9.01
C PHE A 12 3.09 -23.41 -8.16
N GLY A 13 2.72 -23.73 -6.92
CA GLY A 13 3.45 -24.69 -6.09
C GLY A 13 3.47 -26.10 -6.69
N ALA A 14 2.37 -26.56 -7.31
CA ALA A 14 2.37 -27.84 -8.00
C ALA A 14 3.38 -27.86 -9.17
N VAL A 15 3.45 -26.77 -9.94
CA VAL A 15 4.35 -26.64 -11.10
C VAL A 15 5.80 -26.43 -10.67
N PHE A 16 6.08 -25.45 -9.81
CA PHE A 16 7.44 -25.05 -9.48
C PHE A 16 8.07 -25.85 -8.33
N ILE A 17 7.28 -26.54 -7.50
CA ILE A 17 7.82 -27.32 -6.38
C ILE A 17 7.66 -28.81 -6.64
N THR A 18 6.43 -29.25 -6.91
CA THR A 18 6.15 -30.69 -7.03
C THR A 18 6.72 -31.28 -8.31
N ALA A 19 6.55 -30.61 -9.46
CA ALA A 19 7.04 -31.12 -10.73
C ALA A 19 8.57 -31.33 -10.77
N PRO A 20 9.44 -30.37 -10.40
CA PRO A 20 10.88 -30.60 -10.45
C PRO A 20 11.35 -31.66 -9.45
N VAL A 21 10.65 -31.85 -8.32
CA VAL A 21 10.92 -32.96 -7.38
C VAL A 21 10.57 -34.31 -8.01
N ILE A 22 9.42 -34.41 -8.71
CA ILE A 22 9.05 -35.63 -9.45
C ILE A 22 10.08 -35.90 -10.55
N VAL A 23 10.47 -34.89 -11.33
CA VAL A 23 11.48 -35.04 -12.39
C VAL A 23 12.82 -35.47 -11.80
N LEU A 24 13.24 -34.89 -10.67
CA LEU A 24 14.44 -35.32 -9.95
C LEU A 24 14.36 -36.80 -9.56
N ALA A 25 13.24 -37.25 -8.99
CA ALA A 25 13.03 -38.65 -8.62
C ALA A 25 13.05 -39.57 -9.86
N LEU A 26 12.49 -39.13 -10.99
CA LEU A 26 12.54 -39.89 -12.25
C LEU A 26 13.97 -39.96 -12.82
N VAL A 27 14.73 -38.87 -12.76
CA VAL A 27 16.16 -38.83 -13.16
C VAL A 27 17.00 -39.74 -12.26
N GLU A 28 16.68 -39.83 -10.98
CA GLU A 28 17.32 -40.75 -10.05
C GLU A 28 17.00 -42.21 -10.38
N ASN A 29 15.72 -42.54 -10.56
CA ASN A 29 15.27 -43.89 -10.93
C ASN A 29 15.85 -44.34 -12.29
N PHE A 30 15.98 -43.41 -13.25
CA PHE A 30 16.65 -43.66 -14.53
C PHE A 30 18.10 -44.14 -14.33
N ARG A 31 18.79 -43.67 -13.28
CA ARG A 31 20.19 -43.98 -12.98
C ARG A 31 20.36 -45.23 -12.09
N THR A 32 19.40 -45.56 -11.23
CA THR A 32 19.45 -46.73 -10.33
C THR A 32 19.14 -48.04 -11.07
N PRO A 33 20.00 -49.07 -11.02
CA PRO A 33 19.71 -50.41 -11.56
C PRO A 33 18.62 -51.14 -10.77
N LEU A 34 17.78 -51.90 -11.47
CA LEU A 34 16.86 -52.86 -10.83
C LEU A 34 17.63 -54.10 -10.34
N ALA A 35 17.10 -54.78 -9.32
CA ALA A 35 17.77 -55.91 -8.65
C ALA A 35 18.01 -57.12 -9.56
N ASP A 36 17.23 -57.26 -10.63
CA ASP A 36 17.28 -58.34 -11.61
C ASP A 36 18.07 -57.96 -12.88
N GLU A 37 18.68 -56.79 -12.91
CA GLU A 37 19.60 -56.41 -13.99
C GLU A 37 20.97 -57.06 -13.81
N PRO A 38 21.58 -57.61 -14.87
CA PRO A 38 22.90 -58.24 -14.77
C PRO A 38 23.97 -57.21 -14.38
N PRO A 39 24.94 -57.57 -13.50
CA PRO A 39 25.90 -56.64 -12.91
C PRO A 39 26.90 -56.06 -13.93
N ASN A 40 27.08 -56.69 -15.09
CA ASN A 40 27.98 -56.24 -16.14
C ASN A 40 27.41 -55.00 -16.85
N GLN A 41 27.95 -53.82 -16.50
CA GLN A 41 27.75 -52.59 -17.27
C GLN A 41 28.81 -52.50 -18.38
N PRO A 42 28.43 -52.50 -19.66
CA PRO A 42 29.40 -52.41 -20.75
C PRO A 42 30.19 -51.11 -20.67
N ARG A 43 31.52 -51.21 -20.83
CA ARG A 43 32.43 -50.06 -20.72
C ARG A 43 32.22 -49.02 -21.83
N TYR A 44 31.58 -49.35 -22.95
CA TYR A 44 31.30 -48.42 -24.06
C TYR A 44 29.91 -48.67 -24.64
N ILE A 45 29.24 -47.62 -25.13
CA ILE A 45 27.97 -47.74 -25.85
C ILE A 45 28.29 -47.96 -27.33
N THR A 46 27.91 -49.09 -27.90
CA THR A 46 28.13 -49.49 -29.30
C THR A 46 26.79 -49.73 -30.02
N GLY A 47 26.80 -49.80 -31.34
CA GLY A 47 25.58 -50.12 -32.13
C GLY A 47 24.95 -51.48 -31.78
N ALA A 48 25.71 -52.40 -31.18
CA ALA A 48 25.21 -53.72 -30.74
C ALA A 48 24.51 -53.68 -29.36
N ASN A 49 24.89 -52.77 -28.47
CA ASN A 49 24.36 -52.71 -27.10
C ASN A 49 23.45 -51.51 -26.80
N TRP A 50 23.39 -50.51 -27.71
CA TRP A 50 22.63 -49.28 -27.46
C TRP A 50 21.13 -49.55 -27.24
N ARG A 51 20.52 -50.45 -28.03
CA ARG A 51 19.10 -50.83 -27.89
C ARG A 51 18.84 -51.45 -26.52
N ALA A 52 19.63 -52.44 -26.12
CA ALA A 52 19.49 -53.09 -24.81
C ALA A 52 19.71 -52.09 -23.65
N LEU A 53 20.67 -51.18 -23.76
CA LEU A 53 20.91 -50.13 -22.76
C LEU A 53 19.74 -49.15 -22.65
N ILE A 54 19.14 -48.73 -23.77
CA ILE A 54 17.96 -47.87 -23.76
C ILE A 54 16.76 -48.62 -23.17
N VAL A 55 16.55 -49.87 -23.54
CA VAL A 55 15.47 -50.69 -22.98
C VAL A 55 15.61 -50.86 -21.47
N ARG A 56 16.83 -51.06 -20.94
CA ARG A 56 17.07 -51.04 -19.48
C ARG A 56 16.66 -49.72 -18.85
N ARG A 57 17.04 -48.59 -19.46
CA ARG A 57 16.67 -47.26 -18.97
C ARG A 57 15.16 -47.02 -19.01
N LEU A 58 14.48 -47.42 -20.08
CA LEU A 58 13.03 -47.35 -20.22
C LEU A 58 12.33 -48.24 -19.18
N ARG A 59 12.84 -49.46 -18.94
CA ARG A 59 12.32 -50.39 -17.94
C ARG A 59 12.44 -49.84 -16.50
N ARG A 60 13.56 -49.20 -16.16
CA ARG A 60 13.72 -48.50 -14.88
C ARG A 60 12.72 -47.36 -14.69
N MET A 61 12.35 -46.68 -15.77
CA MET A 61 11.46 -45.51 -15.72
C MET A 61 9.97 -45.85 -15.79
N ILE A 62 9.56 -46.95 -16.43
CA ILE A 62 8.14 -47.18 -16.75
C ILE A 62 7.26 -47.32 -15.51
N GLY A 63 7.73 -48.00 -14.45
CA GLY A 63 7.04 -48.09 -13.17
C GLY A 63 6.91 -46.73 -12.46
N PRO A 64 8.02 -46.01 -12.25
CA PRO A 64 7.99 -44.65 -11.72
C PRO A 64 7.14 -43.68 -12.55
N ILE A 65 7.26 -43.65 -13.88
CA ILE A 65 6.47 -42.79 -14.77
C ILE A 65 4.98 -43.09 -14.65
N THR A 66 4.58 -44.38 -14.66
CA THR A 66 3.16 -44.74 -14.55
C THR A 66 2.59 -44.36 -13.19
N ARG A 67 3.32 -44.58 -12.09
CA ARG A 67 2.92 -44.12 -10.75
C ARG A 67 2.83 -42.60 -10.69
N SER A 68 3.87 -41.89 -11.11
CA SER A 68 3.90 -40.42 -11.16
C SER A 68 2.79 -39.87 -12.04
N GLY A 69 2.46 -40.51 -13.15
CA GLY A 69 1.37 -40.13 -14.04
C GLY A 69 0.00 -40.30 -13.38
N ILE A 70 -0.24 -41.43 -12.70
CA ILE A 70 -1.48 -41.66 -11.93
C ILE A 70 -1.60 -40.62 -10.81
N TYR A 71 -0.53 -40.38 -10.05
CA TYR A 71 -0.51 -39.38 -9.00
C TYR A 71 -0.69 -37.96 -9.55
N ALA A 72 -0.07 -37.63 -10.68
CA ALA A 72 -0.20 -36.32 -11.32
C ALA A 72 -1.65 -36.09 -11.77
N VAL A 73 -2.25 -37.05 -12.48
CA VAL A 73 -3.66 -36.97 -12.89
C VAL A 73 -4.58 -36.85 -11.67
N GLY A 74 -4.39 -37.69 -10.64
CA GLY A 74 -5.17 -37.61 -9.41
C GLY A 74 -5.02 -36.27 -8.68
N THR A 75 -3.81 -35.73 -8.64
CA THR A 75 -3.51 -34.42 -8.04
C THR A 75 -4.17 -33.30 -8.83
N VAL A 76 -4.08 -33.31 -10.17
CA VAL A 76 -4.75 -32.33 -11.04
C VAL A 76 -6.26 -32.39 -10.84
N VAL A 77 -6.86 -33.58 -10.81
CA VAL A 77 -8.30 -33.74 -10.56
C VAL A 77 -8.70 -33.19 -9.19
N LEU A 78 -7.94 -33.52 -8.14
CA LEU A 78 -8.19 -32.99 -6.78
C LEU A 78 -8.04 -31.46 -6.73
N LEU A 79 -7.02 -30.91 -7.37
CA LEU A 79 -6.82 -29.46 -7.46
C LEU A 79 -7.99 -28.78 -8.17
N LEU A 80 -8.38 -29.29 -9.33
CA LEU A 80 -9.52 -28.78 -10.08
C LEU A 80 -10.80 -28.86 -9.26
N LEU A 81 -11.03 -29.95 -8.54
CA LEU A 81 -12.22 -30.14 -7.70
C LEU A 81 -12.26 -29.16 -6.51
N VAL A 82 -11.12 -28.91 -5.86
CA VAL A 82 -11.05 -27.99 -4.71
C VAL A 82 -11.10 -26.53 -5.15
N VAL A 83 -10.54 -26.18 -6.32
CA VAL A 83 -10.58 -24.81 -6.88
C VAL A 83 -11.90 -24.52 -7.60
N PHE A 84 -12.61 -25.55 -8.08
CA PHE A 84 -13.87 -25.41 -8.81
C PHE A 84 -14.88 -24.46 -8.15
N PRO A 85 -15.19 -24.52 -6.84
CA PRO A 85 -16.11 -23.56 -6.24
C PRO A 85 -15.62 -22.11 -6.40
N TYR A 86 -14.32 -21.85 -6.27
CA TYR A 86 -13.79 -20.51 -6.53
C TYR A 86 -14.00 -20.06 -7.99
N TRP A 87 -13.71 -20.92 -8.97
CA TRP A 87 -13.89 -20.59 -10.39
C TRP A 87 -15.36 -20.45 -10.79
N ALA A 88 -16.25 -21.30 -10.27
CA ALA A 88 -17.68 -21.19 -10.50
C ALA A 88 -18.22 -19.85 -9.96
N TRP A 89 -17.73 -19.41 -8.80
CA TRP A 89 -18.09 -18.12 -8.22
C TRP A 89 -17.51 -16.95 -9.02
N SER A 90 -16.21 -16.99 -9.32
CA SER A 90 -15.52 -15.94 -10.07
C SER A 90 -16.06 -15.76 -11.50
N ARG A 91 -16.63 -16.82 -12.10
CA ARG A 91 -17.34 -16.71 -13.38
C ARG A 91 -18.65 -15.91 -13.25
N SER A 92 -19.38 -16.08 -12.15
CA SER A 92 -20.64 -15.36 -11.90
C SER A 92 -20.44 -13.95 -11.31
N ASP A 93 -19.30 -13.73 -10.65
CA ASP A 93 -18.94 -12.49 -9.97
C ASP A 93 -17.45 -12.19 -10.27
N PRO A 94 -17.13 -11.69 -11.49
CA PRO A 94 -15.75 -11.44 -11.88
C PRO A 94 -15.15 -10.30 -11.04
N ILE A 95 -13.84 -10.37 -10.81
CA ILE A 95 -13.09 -9.30 -10.16
C ILE A 95 -12.95 -8.16 -11.18
N THR A 96 -13.63 -7.05 -10.94
CA THR A 96 -13.61 -5.87 -11.81
C THR A 96 -12.56 -4.83 -11.40
N GLN A 97 -11.84 -5.07 -10.30
CA GLN A 97 -10.85 -4.11 -9.80
C GLN A 97 -9.64 -4.00 -10.74
N VAL A 98 -9.28 -2.77 -11.09
CA VAL A 98 -8.06 -2.45 -11.84
C VAL A 98 -6.80 -2.87 -11.06
N ALA A 99 -5.70 -3.10 -11.79
CA ALA A 99 -4.45 -3.54 -11.19
C ALA A 99 -3.89 -2.50 -10.20
N ILE A 100 -3.79 -2.88 -8.92
CA ILE A 100 -3.20 -2.04 -7.87
C ILE A 100 -1.67 -2.09 -8.00
N PRO A 101 -0.95 -0.96 -8.11
CA PRO A 101 0.50 -0.91 -8.14
C PRO A 101 1.13 -1.57 -6.90
N HIS A 102 2.21 -2.34 -7.11
CA HIS A 102 2.92 -3.02 -6.04
C HIS A 102 4.42 -3.02 -6.30
N SER A 103 5.20 -2.58 -5.33
CA SER A 103 6.64 -2.35 -5.48
C SER A 103 7.48 -3.59 -5.83
N SER A 104 6.96 -4.80 -5.63
CA SER A 104 7.61 -6.03 -6.14
C SER A 104 7.71 -6.09 -7.67
N ARG A 105 6.97 -5.24 -8.39
CA ARG A 105 6.95 -5.16 -9.85
C ARG A 105 7.84 -4.03 -10.38
N ASP A 106 8.39 -3.20 -9.50
CA ASP A 106 9.24 -2.08 -9.87
C ASP A 106 10.56 -2.56 -10.49
N ASN A 107 11.25 -1.64 -11.16
CA ASN A 107 12.63 -1.84 -11.54
C ASN A 107 13.54 -1.61 -10.32
N PHE A 108 14.15 -2.68 -9.80
CA PHE A 108 14.96 -2.64 -8.59
C PHE A 108 16.29 -1.89 -8.76
N LEU A 109 16.71 -1.58 -9.99
CA LEU A 109 17.88 -0.73 -10.24
C LEU A 109 17.55 0.76 -10.06
N ILE A 110 16.28 1.13 -10.25
CA ILE A 110 15.74 2.47 -10.04
C ILE A 110 15.24 2.58 -8.59
N ASN A 111 14.25 1.76 -8.22
CA ASN A 111 13.75 1.66 -6.85
C ASN A 111 14.58 0.63 -6.06
N ARG A 112 15.77 1.05 -5.62
CA ARG A 112 16.70 0.18 -4.86
C ARG A 112 16.11 -0.31 -3.53
N ASN A 113 15.25 0.50 -2.91
CA ASN A 113 14.56 0.15 -1.67
C ASN A 113 13.60 -1.03 -1.88
N ALA A 114 12.84 -1.04 -2.98
CA ALA A 114 12.01 -2.18 -3.36
C ALA A 114 12.85 -3.45 -3.60
N GLY A 115 13.97 -3.33 -4.32
CA GLY A 115 14.89 -4.45 -4.54
C GLY A 115 15.46 -5.04 -3.25
N LEU A 116 15.80 -4.17 -2.30
CA LEU A 116 16.29 -4.58 -0.98
C LEU A 116 15.22 -5.39 -0.22
N VAL A 117 13.98 -4.91 -0.19
CA VAL A 117 12.88 -5.55 0.56
C VAL A 117 12.35 -6.81 -0.11
N PHE A 118 12.12 -6.80 -1.42
CA PHE A 118 11.41 -7.89 -2.12
C PHE A 118 12.33 -8.92 -2.77
N TRP A 119 13.63 -8.63 -2.91
CA TRP A 119 14.59 -9.55 -3.54
C TRP A 119 15.76 -9.90 -2.63
N LEU A 120 16.46 -8.91 -2.07
CA LEU A 120 17.68 -9.15 -1.30
C LEU A 120 17.43 -9.76 0.10
N ILE A 121 16.60 -9.10 0.92
CA ILE A 121 16.28 -9.55 2.28
C ILE A 121 15.69 -10.97 2.32
N PRO A 122 14.74 -11.35 1.43
CA PRO A 122 14.16 -12.70 1.45
C PRO A 122 15.19 -13.81 1.20
N TYR A 123 16.23 -13.57 0.39
CA TYR A 123 17.33 -14.54 0.25
C TYR A 123 18.29 -14.49 1.45
N GLY A 124 18.56 -13.30 1.99
CA GLY A 124 19.44 -13.13 3.15
C GLY A 124 20.79 -13.84 2.94
N LEU A 125 21.14 -14.78 3.83
CA LEU A 125 22.39 -15.54 3.73
C LEU A 125 22.39 -16.65 2.68
N LEU A 126 21.23 -17.00 2.11
CA LEU A 126 21.17 -18.00 1.03
C LEU A 126 21.91 -17.52 -0.23
N ILE A 127 22.11 -16.21 -0.39
CA ILE A 127 22.91 -15.63 -1.49
C ILE A 127 24.32 -16.22 -1.54
N PHE A 128 24.93 -16.48 -0.38
CA PHE A 128 26.27 -17.10 -0.31
C PHE A 128 26.27 -18.57 -0.75
N VAL A 129 25.11 -19.22 -0.77
CA VAL A 129 24.94 -20.60 -1.22
C VAL A 129 24.68 -20.67 -2.73
N PHE A 130 24.34 -19.56 -3.39
CA PHE A 130 24.03 -19.55 -4.84
C PHE A 130 25.11 -20.22 -5.69
N PRO A 131 26.42 -19.91 -5.56
CA PRO A 131 27.44 -20.55 -6.38
C PRO A 131 27.43 -22.07 -6.24
N TYR A 132 27.18 -22.57 -5.03
CA TYR A 132 27.05 -24.01 -4.77
C TYR A 132 25.77 -24.60 -5.37
N VAL A 133 24.63 -23.92 -5.23
CA VAL A 133 23.35 -24.32 -5.82
C VAL A 133 23.47 -24.45 -7.34
N TYR A 134 24.04 -23.45 -8.01
CA TYR A 134 24.24 -23.48 -9.47
C TYR A 134 25.25 -24.55 -9.87
N TYR A 135 26.36 -24.69 -9.15
CA TYR A 135 27.34 -25.74 -9.43
C TYR A 135 26.73 -27.14 -9.28
N ARG A 136 26.10 -27.46 -8.14
CA ARG A 136 25.46 -28.76 -7.93
C ARG A 136 24.32 -28.98 -8.90
N GLY A 137 23.51 -27.97 -9.16
CA GLY A 137 22.40 -28.04 -10.10
C GLY A 137 22.85 -28.38 -11.51
N LEU A 138 23.85 -27.68 -12.06
CA LEU A 138 24.33 -27.90 -13.43
C LEU A 138 25.07 -29.24 -13.60
N PHE A 139 25.80 -29.69 -12.57
CA PHE A 139 26.71 -30.85 -12.69
C PHE A 139 26.21 -32.14 -12.01
N SER A 140 25.02 -32.15 -11.39
CA SER A 140 24.47 -33.31 -10.70
C SER A 140 23.10 -33.76 -11.22
N LYS A 141 22.42 -34.66 -10.49
CA LYS A 141 21.04 -35.07 -10.79
C LYS A 141 20.01 -33.98 -10.48
N THR A 142 20.39 -32.92 -9.76
CA THR A 142 19.49 -31.86 -9.27
C THR A 142 19.21 -30.74 -10.27
N TRP A 143 19.62 -30.87 -11.53
CA TRP A 143 19.33 -29.88 -12.58
C TRP A 143 17.84 -29.49 -12.73
N PRO A 144 16.83 -30.36 -12.49
CA PRO A 144 15.43 -29.95 -12.57
C PRO A 144 15.05 -28.96 -11.47
N LEU A 145 15.63 -29.13 -10.26
CA LEU A 145 15.46 -28.18 -9.16
C LEU A 145 16.12 -26.85 -9.51
N LEU A 146 17.34 -26.88 -10.07
CA LEU A 146 18.02 -25.65 -10.49
C LEU A 146 17.23 -24.90 -11.57
N ALA A 147 16.66 -25.60 -12.55
CA ALA A 147 15.85 -24.97 -13.58
C ALA A 147 14.65 -24.23 -12.98
N SER A 148 13.98 -24.84 -11.99
CA SER A 148 12.89 -24.19 -11.28
C SER A 148 13.35 -23.03 -10.40
N ILE A 149 14.46 -23.18 -9.65
CA ILE A 149 15.04 -22.11 -8.83
C ILE A 149 15.42 -20.92 -9.71
N ALA A 150 16.13 -21.14 -10.82
CA ALA A 150 16.55 -20.09 -11.73
C ALA A 150 15.37 -19.34 -12.36
N LEU A 151 14.31 -20.07 -12.75
CA LEU A 151 13.10 -19.46 -13.29
C LEU A 151 12.36 -18.63 -12.22
N LEU A 152 12.21 -19.15 -11.00
CA LEU A 152 11.58 -18.40 -9.90
C LEU A 152 12.40 -17.18 -9.49
N MET A 153 13.73 -17.30 -9.43
CA MET A 153 14.63 -16.17 -9.18
C MET A 153 14.47 -15.09 -10.25
N LEU A 154 14.33 -15.49 -11.52
CA LEU A 154 14.10 -14.58 -12.64
C LEU A 154 12.74 -13.88 -12.52
N LEU A 155 11.67 -14.63 -12.26
CA LEU A 155 10.33 -14.06 -12.04
C LEU A 155 10.30 -13.12 -10.83
N GLY A 156 11.08 -13.41 -9.79
CA GLY A 156 11.25 -12.57 -8.61
C GLY A 156 12.02 -11.27 -8.86
N THR A 157 12.66 -11.07 -10.02
CA THR A 157 13.33 -9.80 -10.35
C THR A 157 12.38 -8.65 -10.69
N GLY A 158 11.07 -8.91 -10.73
CA GLY A 158 10.08 -7.88 -10.98
C GLY A 158 10.19 -7.26 -12.37
N GLY A 159 10.04 -5.94 -12.45
CA GLY A 159 10.20 -5.14 -13.66
C GLY A 159 11.65 -4.82 -14.00
N THR A 160 12.63 -5.32 -13.22
CA THR A 160 14.06 -5.12 -13.48
C THR A 160 14.49 -5.76 -14.80
N THR A 161 13.84 -6.86 -15.20
CA THR A 161 14.03 -7.49 -16.51
C THR A 161 12.68 -7.55 -17.25
N PRO A 162 12.65 -7.53 -18.59
CA PRO A 162 11.39 -7.62 -19.34
C PRO A 162 10.80 -9.05 -19.33
N ILE A 163 11.58 -10.05 -18.95
CA ILE A 163 11.23 -11.48 -19.08
C ILE A 163 10.01 -11.87 -18.21
N PRO A 164 9.90 -11.46 -16.93
CA PRO A 164 8.73 -11.75 -16.11
C PRO A 164 7.43 -11.23 -16.73
N ARG A 165 7.44 -10.00 -17.28
CA ARG A 165 6.27 -9.42 -17.97
C ARG A 165 5.92 -10.20 -19.24
N MET A 166 6.92 -10.61 -20.02
CA MET A 166 6.72 -11.44 -21.23
C MET A 166 6.16 -12.83 -20.92
N LEU A 167 6.61 -13.47 -19.83
CA LEU A 167 6.17 -14.81 -19.45
C LEU A 167 4.79 -14.84 -18.79
N LEU A 168 4.48 -13.83 -17.97
CA LEU A 168 3.24 -13.77 -17.20
C LEU A 168 2.11 -13.03 -17.94
N GLY A 169 2.42 -12.20 -18.94
CA GLY A 169 1.43 -11.37 -19.64
C GLY A 169 0.66 -10.49 -18.65
N GLY A 170 -0.67 -10.39 -18.80
CA GLY A 170 -1.51 -9.61 -17.88
C GLY A 170 -1.51 -10.10 -16.43
N ALA A 171 -1.06 -11.33 -16.14
CA ALA A 171 -0.90 -11.78 -14.76
C ALA A 171 0.25 -11.05 -14.03
N PHE A 172 1.20 -10.45 -14.76
CA PHE A 172 2.25 -9.62 -14.18
C PHE A 172 1.67 -8.46 -13.37
N ASP A 173 0.62 -7.82 -13.90
CA ASP A 173 0.03 -6.62 -13.31
C ASP A 173 -0.84 -6.93 -12.07
N ILE A 174 -1.23 -8.20 -11.88
CA ILE A 174 -2.09 -8.64 -10.78
C ILE A 174 -1.28 -9.33 -9.67
N LEU A 175 -0.22 -10.06 -10.03
CA LEU A 175 0.53 -10.88 -9.08
C LEU A 175 1.50 -10.05 -8.22
N THR A 176 1.68 -10.48 -6.98
CA THR A 176 2.81 -10.01 -6.14
C THR A 176 4.00 -10.96 -6.40
N LEU A 177 5.08 -10.40 -6.93
CA LEU A 177 6.20 -11.18 -7.48
C LEU A 177 7.22 -11.61 -6.42
N ASP A 178 7.14 -11.02 -5.22
CA ASP A 178 7.86 -11.42 -4.01
C ASP A 178 7.65 -12.90 -3.65
N ARG A 179 6.48 -13.46 -4.00
CA ARG A 179 6.17 -14.88 -3.83
C ARG A 179 7.13 -15.78 -4.58
N PHE A 180 7.58 -15.37 -5.76
CA PHE A 180 8.54 -16.16 -6.55
C PHE A 180 9.91 -16.19 -5.87
N THR A 181 10.36 -15.06 -5.31
CA THR A 181 11.58 -14.96 -4.48
C THR A 181 11.48 -15.90 -3.26
N LEU A 182 10.34 -15.89 -2.56
CA LEU A 182 10.08 -16.78 -1.44
C LEU A 182 10.13 -18.25 -1.87
N TRP A 183 9.45 -18.65 -2.95
CA TRP A 183 9.47 -20.03 -3.42
C TRP A 183 10.85 -20.48 -3.89
N ALA A 184 11.63 -19.60 -4.52
CA ALA A 184 13.02 -19.87 -4.87
C ALA A 184 13.84 -20.16 -3.61
N SER A 185 13.69 -19.35 -2.55
CA SER A 185 14.39 -19.56 -1.27
C SER A 185 14.06 -20.91 -0.65
N ILE A 186 12.79 -21.33 -0.65
CA ILE A 186 12.33 -22.62 -0.13
C ILE A 186 12.94 -23.78 -0.92
N LEU A 187 12.94 -23.70 -2.25
CA LEU A 187 13.52 -24.74 -3.12
C LEU A 187 15.05 -24.86 -2.99
N MET A 188 15.72 -23.79 -2.58
CA MET A 188 17.16 -23.82 -2.30
C MET A 188 17.50 -24.54 -0.99
N LEU A 189 16.58 -24.65 -0.03
CA LEU A 189 16.86 -25.22 1.29
C LEU A 189 17.47 -26.63 1.27
N PRO A 190 17.01 -27.60 0.46
CA PRO A 190 17.64 -28.93 0.41
C PRO A 190 19.09 -28.89 -0.07
N LEU A 191 19.39 -28.03 -1.07
CA LEU A 191 20.74 -27.83 -1.58
C LEU A 191 21.61 -27.04 -0.59
N ALA A 192 21.02 -26.12 0.15
CA ALA A 192 21.68 -25.44 1.26
C ALA A 192 21.99 -26.40 2.42
N GLY A 193 21.09 -27.33 2.73
CA GLY A 193 21.35 -28.42 3.68
C GLY A 193 22.51 -29.31 3.21
N GLU A 194 22.53 -29.66 1.93
CA GLU A 194 23.66 -30.40 1.33
C GLU A 194 24.98 -29.61 1.39
N PHE A 195 24.93 -28.29 1.14
CA PHE A 195 26.07 -27.40 1.30
C PHE A 195 26.61 -27.44 2.73
N VAL A 196 25.73 -27.34 3.74
CA VAL A 196 26.11 -27.41 5.15
C VAL A 196 26.73 -28.77 5.48
N VAL A 197 26.13 -29.88 5.02
CA VAL A 197 26.73 -31.22 5.21
C VAL A 197 28.10 -31.34 4.53
N SER A 198 28.24 -30.79 3.33
CA SER A 198 29.51 -30.76 2.59
C SER A 198 30.57 -29.90 3.28
N LEU A 199 30.17 -28.77 3.88
CA LEU A 199 31.01 -27.88 4.67
C LEU A 199 31.44 -28.52 6.00
N LEU A 200 30.61 -29.39 6.57
CA LEU A 200 30.90 -30.09 7.82
C LEU A 200 31.80 -31.32 7.61
N HIS A 201 31.46 -32.20 6.64
CA HIS A 201 32.09 -33.52 6.52
C HIS A 201 32.33 -33.98 5.07
N GLY A 202 32.05 -33.16 4.06
CA GLY A 202 32.13 -33.57 2.65
C GLY A 202 33.25 -32.90 1.86
N ASP A 203 33.06 -32.84 0.54
CA ASP A 203 34.08 -32.38 -0.42
C ASP A 203 34.56 -30.94 -0.13
N ILE A 204 33.68 -30.06 0.36
CA ILE A 204 34.05 -28.67 0.70
C ILE A 204 34.92 -28.64 1.96
N ALA A 205 34.58 -29.46 2.97
CA ALA A 205 35.40 -29.58 4.18
C ALA A 205 36.81 -30.06 3.85
N ASP A 206 36.92 -31.12 3.04
CA ASP A 206 38.21 -31.66 2.62
C ASP A 206 39.00 -30.64 1.80
N TRP A 207 38.35 -29.97 0.85
CA TRP A 207 38.99 -28.92 0.05
C TRP A 207 39.48 -27.75 0.91
N LEU A 208 38.67 -27.26 1.85
CA LEU A 208 39.07 -26.18 2.76
C LEU A 208 40.24 -26.60 3.65
N ARG A 209 40.22 -27.80 4.22
CA ARG A 209 41.32 -28.33 5.04
C ARG A 209 42.60 -28.53 4.23
N GLU A 210 42.50 -29.04 3.01
CA GLU A 210 43.65 -29.28 2.12
C GLU A 210 44.27 -28.00 1.55
N GLN A 211 43.45 -26.96 1.31
CA GLN A 211 43.88 -25.72 0.66
C GLN A 211 44.16 -24.56 1.63
N PHE A 212 43.45 -24.49 2.77
CA PHE A 212 43.51 -23.39 3.74
C PHE A 212 43.75 -23.82 5.19
N GLY A 213 43.73 -25.12 5.50
CA GLY A 213 43.99 -25.67 6.84
C GLY A 213 42.75 -25.79 7.74
N ASP A 214 42.91 -26.48 8.88
CA ASP A 214 41.80 -26.84 9.78
C ASP A 214 41.22 -25.62 10.52
N LEU A 215 42.06 -24.65 10.88
CA LEU A 215 41.62 -23.42 11.55
C LEU A 215 40.64 -22.63 10.66
N THR A 216 41.01 -22.37 9.40
CA THR A 216 40.18 -21.63 8.44
C THR A 216 38.83 -22.30 8.22
N TRP A 217 38.83 -23.64 8.10
CA TRP A 217 37.62 -24.44 7.96
C TRP A 217 36.69 -24.31 9.18
N ARG A 218 37.21 -24.44 10.41
CA ARG A 218 36.42 -24.25 11.64
C ARG A 218 35.93 -22.82 11.82
N SER A 219 36.76 -21.83 11.51
CA SER A 219 36.38 -20.41 11.57
C SER A 219 35.23 -20.10 10.60
N LEU A 220 35.26 -20.65 9.38
CA LEU A 220 34.19 -20.46 8.41
C LEU A 220 32.87 -21.09 8.88
N GLN A 221 32.92 -22.27 9.51
CA GLN A 221 31.75 -22.90 10.10
C GLN A 221 31.16 -22.06 11.24
N PHE A 222 32.02 -21.59 12.14
CA PHE A 222 31.61 -20.73 13.25
C PHE A 222 30.97 -19.43 12.74
N LEU A 223 31.61 -18.76 11.78
CA LEU A 223 31.08 -17.54 11.15
C LEU A 223 29.76 -17.79 10.42
N PHE A 224 29.61 -18.94 9.75
CA PHE A 224 28.36 -19.29 9.09
C PHE A 224 27.22 -19.49 10.11
N VAL A 225 27.48 -20.20 11.22
CA VAL A 225 26.49 -20.41 12.29
C VAL A 225 26.13 -19.09 12.97
N VAL A 226 27.13 -18.29 13.37
CA VAL A 226 26.91 -16.98 13.97
C VAL A 226 26.17 -16.07 13.00
N GLY A 227 26.55 -16.05 11.72
CA GLY A 227 25.85 -15.31 10.68
C GLY A 227 24.38 -15.71 10.58
N MET A 228 24.07 -17.00 10.50
CA MET A 228 22.71 -17.52 10.45
C MET A 228 21.88 -17.12 11.68
N LEU A 229 22.47 -17.21 12.87
CA LEU A 229 21.82 -16.77 14.11
C LEU A 229 21.57 -15.26 14.11
N SER A 230 22.57 -14.46 13.75
CA SER A 230 22.46 -13.01 13.65
C SER A 230 21.44 -12.57 12.61
N ALA A 231 21.41 -13.19 11.42
CA ALA A 231 20.43 -12.90 10.38
C ALA A 231 19.01 -13.28 10.83
N SER A 232 18.85 -14.42 11.51
CA SER A 232 17.55 -14.83 12.07
C SER A 232 17.08 -13.86 13.16
N LEU A 233 17.98 -13.49 14.08
CA LEU A 233 17.69 -12.54 15.15
C LEU A 233 17.36 -11.17 14.58
N LEU A 234 18.12 -10.68 13.60
CA LEU A 234 17.86 -9.43 12.89
C LEU A 234 16.49 -9.46 12.21
N THR A 235 16.16 -10.50 11.44
CA THR A 235 14.86 -10.60 10.76
C THR A 235 13.70 -10.63 11.75
N VAL A 236 13.82 -11.36 12.87
CA VAL A 236 12.78 -11.42 13.91
C VAL A 236 12.66 -10.11 14.69
N SER A 237 13.77 -9.38 14.87
CA SER A 237 13.80 -8.10 15.59
C SER A 237 13.63 -6.88 14.69
N LEU A 238 13.62 -7.04 13.36
CA LEU A 238 13.55 -5.94 12.40
C LEU A 238 12.34 -5.05 12.65
N THR A 239 11.19 -5.65 12.98
CA THR A 239 9.95 -4.93 13.28
C THR A 239 10.00 -4.12 14.58
N ARG A 240 10.96 -4.40 15.47
CA ARG A 240 11.23 -3.58 16.66
C ARG A 240 12.03 -2.33 16.33
N PHE A 241 12.96 -2.42 15.37
CA PHE A 241 13.76 -1.29 14.91
C PHE A 241 12.99 -0.42 13.91
N ARG A 242 12.18 -1.04 13.04
CA ARG A 242 11.34 -0.35 12.05
C ARG A 242 9.94 -0.95 12.06
N ARG A 243 8.99 -0.22 12.65
CA ARG A 243 7.58 -0.67 12.70
C ARG A 243 6.95 -0.50 11.31
N PHE A 244 6.44 -1.59 10.73
CA PHE A 244 5.74 -1.57 9.44
C PHE A 244 4.23 -1.36 9.57
N GLN A 245 3.69 -1.48 10.79
CA GLN A 245 2.29 -1.34 11.10
C GLN A 245 2.13 -0.37 12.28
N PRO A 246 0.99 0.33 12.39
CA PRO A 246 0.67 1.16 13.55
C PRO A 246 0.74 0.39 14.86
N ALA A 247 0.84 1.13 15.98
CA ALA A 247 0.76 0.53 17.31
C ALA A 247 -0.55 -0.25 17.46
N ARG A 248 -0.54 -1.30 18.29
CA ARG A 248 -1.74 -2.11 18.51
C ARG A 248 -2.86 -1.25 19.11
N ILE A 249 -4.03 -1.29 18.51
CA ILE A 249 -5.22 -0.55 18.95
C ILE A 249 -6.14 -1.53 19.69
N ASP A 250 -6.64 -1.13 20.86
CA ASP A 250 -7.74 -1.84 21.52
C ASP A 250 -9.06 -1.49 20.82
N PRO A 251 -9.76 -2.45 20.20
CA PRO A 251 -11.00 -2.21 19.47
C PRO A 251 -12.19 -2.01 20.40
N THR A 252 -12.09 -2.41 21.67
CA THR A 252 -13.22 -2.47 22.60
C THR A 252 -13.96 -1.13 22.72
N PRO A 253 -13.29 0.03 22.87
CA PRO A 253 -13.99 1.31 22.92
C PRO A 253 -14.73 1.66 21.62
N ILE A 254 -14.21 1.24 20.47
CA ILE A 254 -14.82 1.49 19.15
C ILE A 254 -16.05 0.60 18.97
N VAL A 255 -15.93 -0.69 19.30
CA VAL A 255 -17.05 -1.64 19.27
C VAL A 255 -18.17 -1.17 20.19
N ASN A 256 -17.83 -0.80 21.43
CA ASN A 256 -18.79 -0.25 22.39
C ASN A 256 -19.46 1.04 21.89
N PHE A 257 -18.72 1.90 21.17
CA PHE A 257 -19.30 3.08 20.55
C PHE A 257 -20.30 2.70 19.45
N MET A 258 -19.96 1.73 18.59
CA MET A 258 -20.84 1.29 17.49
C MET A 258 -22.08 0.53 17.96
N GLU A 259 -21.98 -0.24 19.05
CA GLU A 259 -23.11 -0.97 19.65
C GLU A 259 -24.06 -0.07 20.43
N LYS A 260 -23.59 1.08 20.92
CA LYS A 260 -24.41 2.09 21.58
C LYS A 260 -25.21 2.89 20.56
N ASP A 261 -26.40 3.33 20.97
CA ASP A 261 -27.22 4.31 20.26
C ASP A 261 -27.52 3.98 18.79
N GLN A 262 -27.51 2.68 18.44
CA GLN A 262 -27.74 2.17 17.08
C GLN A 262 -26.79 2.75 16.02
N HIS A 263 -25.56 3.08 16.40
CA HIS A 263 -24.56 3.61 15.46
C HIS A 263 -24.20 2.61 14.35
N ASP A 264 -24.45 1.31 14.57
CA ASP A 264 -24.28 0.22 13.60
C ASP A 264 -25.20 0.30 12.36
N ARG A 265 -26.23 1.15 12.39
CA ARG A 265 -27.12 1.43 11.26
C ARG A 265 -26.47 2.24 10.14
N TRP A 266 -25.34 2.87 10.40
CA TRP A 266 -24.55 3.59 9.40
C TRP A 266 -23.25 2.85 9.10
N ARG A 267 -22.63 3.20 7.97
CA ARG A 267 -21.28 2.75 7.69
C ARG A 267 -20.27 3.61 8.42
N TYR A 268 -19.12 2.99 8.69
CA TYR A 268 -17.95 3.68 9.22
C TYR A 268 -16.73 3.53 8.31
N MET A 269 -15.71 4.34 8.57
CA MET A 269 -14.38 4.25 7.98
C MET A 269 -13.31 4.36 9.07
N THR A 270 -12.13 3.79 8.82
CA THR A 270 -10.97 3.85 9.71
C THR A 270 -9.81 4.51 8.98
N LEU A 271 -9.07 5.40 9.63
CA LEU A 271 -7.89 6.07 9.07
C LEU A 271 -6.68 5.86 9.99
N GLY A 272 -5.57 5.33 9.44
CA GLY A 272 -4.34 5.06 10.20
C GLY A 272 -4.36 3.81 11.08
N PHE A 273 -5.13 2.78 10.70
CA PHE A 273 -5.28 1.53 11.47
C PHE A 273 -4.36 0.40 10.98
N GLY A 274 -3.91 0.46 9.73
CA GLY A 274 -3.17 -0.62 9.10
C GLY A 274 -4.02 -1.88 8.93
N ASP A 275 -3.38 -3.05 9.01
CA ASP A 275 -4.07 -4.36 8.91
C ASP A 275 -5.09 -4.60 10.04
N GLN A 276 -5.01 -3.82 11.12
CA GLN A 276 -5.88 -3.98 12.29
C GLN A 276 -7.34 -3.62 12.01
N MET A 277 -7.62 -2.85 10.96
CA MET A 277 -8.99 -2.55 10.53
C MET A 277 -9.80 -3.85 10.34
N ALA A 278 -9.20 -4.89 9.78
CA ALA A 278 -9.88 -6.15 9.51
C ALA A 278 -10.26 -6.90 10.79
N TRP A 279 -9.41 -6.78 11.82
CA TRP A 279 -9.68 -7.37 13.12
C TRP A 279 -10.77 -6.60 13.87
N LEU A 280 -10.84 -5.29 13.69
CA LEU A 280 -11.92 -4.44 14.18
C LEU A 280 -13.25 -4.77 13.46
N SER A 281 -13.28 -4.86 12.12
CA SER A 281 -14.50 -5.23 11.39
C SER A 281 -15.01 -6.62 11.75
N ALA A 282 -14.12 -7.56 12.08
CA ALA A 282 -14.52 -8.92 12.48
C ALA A 282 -15.23 -8.99 13.84
N GLN A 283 -15.16 -7.92 14.64
CA GLN A 283 -15.77 -7.84 15.97
C GLN A 283 -17.12 -7.11 15.98
N MET A 284 -17.57 -6.57 14.85
CA MET A 284 -18.83 -5.82 14.78
C MET A 284 -19.68 -6.24 13.58
N THR A 285 -20.97 -5.93 13.65
CA THR A 285 -21.94 -6.12 12.57
C THR A 285 -22.02 -4.93 11.62
N ALA A 286 -21.59 -3.75 12.07
CA ALA A 286 -21.61 -2.52 11.28
C ALA A 286 -20.77 -2.67 10.00
N ALA A 287 -21.29 -2.17 8.89
CA ALA A 287 -20.61 -2.27 7.59
C ALA A 287 -19.53 -1.19 7.46
N GLN A 288 -18.38 -1.56 6.92
CA GLN A 288 -17.30 -0.62 6.60
C GLN A 288 -17.31 -0.27 5.11
N VAL A 289 -17.02 0.99 4.77
CA VAL A 289 -16.84 1.42 3.37
C VAL A 289 -15.53 0.87 2.79
N ASP A 290 -14.43 0.99 3.54
CA ASP A 290 -13.14 0.44 3.16
C ASP A 290 -13.02 -1.03 3.60
N GLY A 291 -12.87 -1.95 2.64
CA GLY A 291 -12.74 -3.38 2.90
C GLY A 291 -11.30 -3.87 2.74
N ASN A 292 -10.79 -4.64 3.71
CA ASN A 292 -9.43 -5.20 3.67
C ASN A 292 -9.22 -6.23 2.53
N TYR A 293 -10.30 -6.84 2.02
CA TYR A 293 -10.24 -7.74 0.87
C TYR A 293 -10.64 -7.03 -0.42
N HIS A 294 -9.64 -6.46 -1.11
CA HIS A 294 -9.88 -5.53 -2.22
C HIS A 294 -10.55 -6.18 -3.43
N SER A 295 -10.24 -7.45 -3.70
CA SER A 295 -10.83 -8.21 -4.82
C SER A 295 -12.33 -8.49 -4.70
N ALA A 296 -12.93 -8.32 -3.52
CA ALA A 296 -14.38 -8.49 -3.31
C ALA A 296 -15.13 -7.15 -3.20
N ARG A 297 -14.46 -6.04 -3.46
CA ARG A 297 -15.10 -4.71 -3.48
C ARG A 297 -16.06 -4.61 -4.64
N ARG A 298 -17.13 -3.82 -4.43
CA ARG A 298 -18.23 -3.65 -5.39
C ARG A 298 -18.52 -2.20 -5.72
N LEU A 299 -17.96 -1.27 -4.95
CA LEU A 299 -18.12 0.16 -5.20
C LEU A 299 -17.28 0.51 -6.43
N PRO A 300 -17.89 1.05 -7.51
CA PRO A 300 -17.19 1.44 -8.72
C PRO A 300 -15.94 2.27 -8.41
N GLU A 301 -16.05 3.22 -7.49
CA GLU A 301 -15.00 4.14 -7.04
C GLU A 301 -13.77 3.43 -6.46
N MET A 302 -13.92 2.19 -5.98
CA MET A 302 -12.83 1.37 -5.44
C MET A 302 -12.36 0.29 -6.41
N THR A 303 -13.10 0.06 -7.49
CA THR A 303 -12.75 -0.92 -8.53
C THR A 303 -12.12 -0.26 -9.75
N THR A 304 -12.45 0.99 -10.07
CA THR A 304 -11.83 1.75 -11.17
C THR A 304 -10.54 2.47 -10.75
N THR A 305 -10.30 2.60 -9.44
CA THR A 305 -9.09 3.22 -8.90
C THR A 305 -8.01 2.20 -8.53
N PRO A 306 -6.73 2.50 -8.78
CA PRO A 306 -5.60 1.69 -8.33
C PRO A 306 -5.30 1.87 -6.82
N VAL A 307 -6.33 1.94 -5.97
CA VAL A 307 -6.18 2.16 -4.53
C VAL A 307 -6.27 0.87 -3.74
N GLU A 308 -5.21 0.57 -2.98
CA GLU A 308 -5.19 -0.57 -2.08
C GLU A 308 -6.16 -0.36 -0.92
N ARG A 309 -5.97 0.66 -0.07
CA ARG A 309 -6.84 0.97 1.08
C ARG A 309 -6.94 2.47 1.27
N LEU A 310 -8.14 2.95 1.63
CA LEU A 310 -8.38 4.36 1.94
C LEU A 310 -7.77 4.72 3.30
N GLU A 311 -7.74 3.77 4.25
CA GLU A 311 -7.16 3.97 5.59
C GLU A 311 -5.69 4.43 5.58
N GLY A 312 -4.95 4.02 4.54
CA GLY A 312 -3.54 4.33 4.31
C GLY A 312 -3.32 5.26 3.12
N ALA A 313 -4.33 6.04 2.72
CA ALA A 313 -4.27 6.95 1.56
C ALA A 313 -3.02 7.87 1.57
N LYS A 314 -2.57 8.30 2.75
CA LYS A 314 -1.33 9.07 2.98
C LYS A 314 -0.09 8.47 2.32
N PHE A 315 -0.01 7.14 2.20
CA PHE A 315 1.15 6.44 1.64
C PHE A 315 1.01 6.09 0.16
N ARG A 316 -0.09 6.51 -0.48
CA ARG A 316 -0.42 6.20 -1.88
C ARG A 316 -0.40 7.43 -2.78
N GLY A 317 0.00 8.59 -2.26
CA GLY A 317 0.02 9.86 -2.98
C GLY A 317 -1.39 10.30 -3.43
N ILE A 318 -1.43 11.14 -4.47
CA ILE A 318 -2.64 11.66 -5.13
C ILE A 318 -3.70 10.61 -5.39
N PRO A 319 -3.41 9.44 -6.02
CA PRO A 319 -4.46 8.45 -6.27
C PRO A 319 -5.17 8.01 -4.99
N GLY A 320 -4.42 7.83 -3.90
CA GLY A 320 -4.98 7.47 -2.59
C GLY A 320 -5.78 8.60 -1.94
N ILE A 321 -5.21 9.80 -1.89
CA ILE A 321 -5.85 10.95 -1.23
C ILE A 321 -7.07 11.42 -2.01
N GLY A 322 -6.98 11.53 -3.35
CA GLY A 322 -8.11 11.90 -4.20
C GLY A 322 -9.26 10.90 -4.08
N SER A 323 -8.97 9.59 -4.04
CA SER A 323 -10.03 8.59 -3.79
C SER A 323 -10.67 8.77 -2.41
N LEU A 324 -9.88 9.04 -1.37
CA LEU A 324 -10.42 9.35 -0.04
C LEU A 324 -11.31 10.60 -0.07
N GLN A 325 -10.87 11.67 -0.72
CA GLN A 325 -11.62 12.92 -0.89
C GLN A 325 -12.98 12.68 -1.56
N GLN A 326 -13.06 11.83 -2.59
CA GLN A 326 -14.33 11.46 -3.23
C GLN A 326 -15.33 10.81 -2.26
N PHE A 327 -14.86 9.90 -1.40
CA PHE A 327 -15.71 9.29 -0.37
C PHE A 327 -16.18 10.29 0.70
N LEU A 328 -15.31 11.24 1.06
CA LEU A 328 -15.60 12.27 2.06
C LEU A 328 -16.48 13.40 1.52
N ALA A 329 -16.43 13.68 0.22
CA ALA A 329 -17.27 14.66 -0.45
C ALA A 329 -18.73 14.20 -0.48
N MET A 330 -18.97 12.90 -0.70
CA MET A 330 -20.33 12.35 -0.84
C MET A 330 -20.67 11.27 0.19
N PRO A 331 -20.66 11.57 1.50
CA PRO A 331 -20.94 10.58 2.54
C PRO A 331 -22.35 9.99 2.45
N ASP A 332 -23.32 10.79 2.00
CA ASP A 332 -24.72 10.40 1.79
C ASP A 332 -24.84 9.19 0.84
N LYS A 333 -24.08 9.20 -0.27
CA LYS A 333 -24.06 8.11 -1.27
C LYS A 333 -23.65 6.77 -0.66
N PHE A 334 -22.78 6.82 0.35
CA PHE A 334 -22.19 5.63 0.97
C PHE A 334 -22.80 5.27 2.32
N ASN A 335 -23.78 6.05 2.80
CA ASN A 335 -24.29 5.97 4.18
C ASN A 335 -23.17 6.06 5.22
N LEU A 336 -22.11 6.81 4.92
CA LEU A 336 -20.94 6.95 5.78
C LEU A 336 -21.18 8.05 6.80
N LYS A 337 -21.28 7.67 8.08
CA LYS A 337 -21.56 8.63 9.17
C LYS A 337 -20.40 8.83 10.12
N TYR A 338 -19.64 7.77 10.41
CA TYR A 338 -18.58 7.80 11.42
C TYR A 338 -17.20 7.50 10.82
N ILE A 339 -16.20 8.24 11.27
CA ILE A 339 -14.80 8.02 10.91
C ILE A 339 -13.96 7.91 12.19
N PHE A 340 -13.26 6.79 12.33
CA PHE A 340 -12.30 6.57 13.40
C PHE A 340 -10.90 6.92 12.90
N SER A 341 -10.36 8.04 13.37
CA SER A 341 -9.05 8.54 12.98
C SER A 341 -8.01 8.28 14.07
N ASN A 342 -6.92 7.60 13.71
CA ASN A 342 -5.74 7.42 14.54
C ASN A 342 -4.56 8.32 14.11
N ASP A 343 -4.62 8.88 12.89
CA ASP A 343 -3.57 9.72 12.32
C ASP A 343 -4.10 11.13 12.07
N GLN A 344 -3.53 12.10 12.79
CA GLN A 344 -3.92 13.51 12.71
C GLN A 344 -3.76 14.09 11.30
N PHE A 345 -2.92 13.48 10.44
CA PHE A 345 -2.75 13.87 9.03
C PHE A 345 -4.08 14.12 8.30
N TYR A 346 -5.12 13.36 8.63
CA TYR A 346 -6.43 13.45 7.98
C TYR A 346 -7.38 14.49 8.59
N ASP A 347 -7.10 14.96 9.81
CA ASP A 347 -8.00 15.84 10.56
C ASP A 347 -8.35 17.14 9.82
N PRO A 348 -7.41 17.84 9.13
CA PRO A 348 -7.76 19.03 8.35
C PRO A 348 -8.73 18.73 7.21
N LEU A 349 -8.51 17.62 6.49
CA LEU A 349 -9.37 17.21 5.40
C LEU A 349 -10.80 16.97 5.89
N LEU A 350 -10.94 16.24 7.00
CA LEU A 350 -12.23 15.99 7.63
C LEU A 350 -12.92 17.30 8.01
N TYR A 351 -12.23 18.19 8.70
CA TYR A 351 -12.77 19.48 9.13
C TYR A 351 -13.27 20.35 7.96
N PHE A 352 -12.44 20.54 6.93
CA PHE A 352 -12.81 21.41 5.80
C PHE A 352 -13.83 20.78 4.85
N TYR A 353 -14.05 19.46 4.92
CA TYR A 353 -15.18 18.78 4.26
C TYR A 353 -16.44 18.78 5.14
N GLY A 354 -16.40 19.49 6.27
CA GLY A 354 -17.49 19.69 7.22
C GLY A 354 -17.79 18.48 8.12
N TRP A 355 -16.87 17.53 8.24
CA TRP A 355 -16.91 16.57 9.34
C TRP A 355 -16.50 17.28 10.62
N HIS A 356 -17.05 16.84 11.74
CA HIS A 356 -16.70 17.42 13.04
C HIS A 356 -16.37 16.33 14.05
N ARG A 357 -15.45 16.66 14.95
CA ARG A 357 -14.96 15.72 15.95
C ARG A 357 -15.90 15.72 17.16
N ILE A 358 -16.47 14.57 17.50
CA ILE A 358 -17.35 14.46 18.66
C ILE A 358 -16.52 14.31 19.95
N GLN A 359 -15.59 13.35 19.95
CA GLN A 359 -14.83 12.97 21.14
C GLN A 359 -13.59 12.17 20.78
N PHE A 360 -12.69 12.04 21.76
CA PHE A 360 -11.69 10.98 21.78
C PHE A 360 -12.19 9.80 22.61
N LEU A 361 -12.02 8.59 22.10
CA LEU A 361 -12.27 7.36 22.85
C LEU A 361 -11.16 7.12 23.88
N GLU A 362 -11.41 6.24 24.85
CA GLU A 362 -10.46 5.89 25.92
C GLU A 362 -9.10 5.37 25.40
N ASN A 363 -9.09 4.80 24.19
CA ASN A 363 -7.89 4.33 23.50
C ASN A 363 -7.16 5.43 22.69
N GLY A 364 -7.61 6.69 22.77
CA GLY A 364 -7.01 7.84 22.08
C GLY A 364 -7.44 8.03 20.62
N ILE A 365 -8.39 7.24 20.12
CA ILE A 365 -8.91 7.36 18.75
C ILE A 365 -9.92 8.50 18.66
N ALA A 366 -9.74 9.38 17.67
CA ALA A 366 -10.68 10.46 17.38
C ALA A 366 -11.90 9.92 16.63
N VAL A 367 -13.10 10.29 17.09
CA VAL A 367 -14.36 9.99 16.40
C VAL A 367 -14.85 11.25 15.70
N TRP A 368 -14.96 11.15 14.38
CA TRP A 368 -15.52 12.18 13.52
C TRP A 368 -16.89 11.76 13.02
N GLU A 369 -17.81 12.71 12.94
CA GLU A 369 -19.18 12.51 12.49
C GLU A 369 -19.55 13.51 11.40
N ARG A 370 -20.39 13.05 10.49
CA ARG A 370 -21.18 13.89 9.59
C ARG A 370 -22.65 13.77 9.96
N GLU A 371 -23.31 14.89 10.18
CA GLU A 371 -24.74 14.91 10.49
C GLU A 371 -25.61 14.79 9.24
N ASP A 372 -26.90 14.50 9.43
CA ASP A 372 -27.93 14.37 8.37
C ASP A 372 -27.61 13.32 7.27
N ILE A 373 -26.90 12.24 7.65
CA ILE A 373 -26.62 11.09 6.79
C ILE A 373 -27.75 10.06 6.88
N PRO A 374 -28.31 9.59 5.74
CA PRO A 374 -29.33 8.56 5.74
C PRO A 374 -28.80 7.22 6.27
N VAL A 375 -29.60 6.53 7.09
CA VAL A 375 -29.32 5.16 7.56
C VAL A 375 -29.25 4.16 6.41
N LEU A 376 -28.55 3.05 6.62
CA LEU A 376 -28.56 1.94 5.66
C LEU A 376 -29.98 1.38 5.48
N PRO A 377 -30.36 0.97 4.26
CA PRO A 377 -31.58 0.20 4.03
C PRO A 377 -31.60 -1.07 4.88
N GLU A 378 -32.77 -1.43 5.42
CA GLU A 378 -32.93 -2.64 6.26
C GLU A 378 -32.52 -3.92 5.52
N GLU A 379 -32.83 -4.00 4.22
CA GLU A 379 -32.43 -5.09 3.35
C GLU A 379 -31.32 -4.64 2.38
N LEU A 380 -30.09 -5.06 2.67
CA LEU A 380 -28.98 -4.87 1.74
C LEU A 380 -29.07 -5.87 0.59
N PRO A 381 -28.82 -5.46 -0.66
CA PRO A 381 -28.82 -6.37 -1.80
C PRO A 381 -27.70 -7.42 -1.65
N ARG A 382 -28.08 -8.64 -1.28
CA ARG A 382 -27.17 -9.78 -1.16
C ARG A 382 -27.42 -10.75 -2.31
N ARG A 383 -26.38 -11.09 -3.07
CA ARG A 383 -26.44 -12.19 -4.03
C ARG A 383 -26.49 -13.51 -3.25
N GLU A 384 -27.58 -14.26 -3.40
CA GLU A 384 -27.66 -15.59 -2.81
C GLU A 384 -26.80 -16.58 -3.59
N ILE A 385 -25.70 -17.03 -2.97
CA ILE A 385 -24.90 -18.12 -3.51
C ILE A 385 -25.69 -19.44 -3.37
N PRO A 386 -25.79 -20.30 -4.39
CA PRO A 386 -26.50 -21.58 -4.28
C PRO A 386 -25.99 -22.47 -3.14
N LEU A 387 -26.87 -23.25 -2.51
CA LEU A 387 -26.53 -24.08 -1.34
C LEU A 387 -25.39 -25.08 -1.63
N TYR A 388 -25.43 -25.76 -2.78
CA TYR A 388 -24.39 -26.73 -3.15
C TYR A 388 -23.00 -26.07 -3.18
N HIS A 389 -22.94 -24.83 -3.64
CA HIS A 389 -21.71 -24.06 -3.78
C HIS A 389 -21.16 -23.65 -2.41
N ARG A 390 -22.05 -23.23 -1.49
CA ARG A 390 -21.69 -22.96 -0.08
C ARG A 390 -21.17 -24.21 0.62
N ILE A 391 -21.83 -25.37 0.42
CA ILE A 391 -21.39 -26.66 0.97
C ILE A 391 -20.00 -27.02 0.42
N MET A 392 -19.78 -26.87 -0.89
CA MET A 392 -18.47 -27.13 -1.51
C MET A 392 -17.37 -26.26 -0.90
N PHE A 393 -17.62 -24.95 -0.73
CA PHE A 393 -16.68 -24.03 -0.07
C PHE A 393 -16.39 -24.43 1.38
N GLY A 394 -17.41 -24.82 2.15
CA GLY A 394 -17.28 -25.19 3.55
C GLY A 394 -16.65 -26.57 3.80
N THR A 395 -16.78 -27.52 2.87
CA THR A 395 -16.40 -28.93 3.12
C THR A 395 -15.19 -29.41 2.32
N LEU A 396 -15.00 -28.98 1.07
CA LEU A 396 -13.92 -29.50 0.22
C LEU A 396 -12.52 -29.12 0.73
N PRO A 397 -12.22 -27.84 1.08
CA PRO A 397 -10.89 -27.49 1.55
C PRO A 397 -10.49 -28.15 2.89
N PRO A 398 -11.37 -28.23 3.92
CA PRO A 398 -11.08 -28.96 5.15
C PRO A 398 -10.94 -30.47 4.92
N THR A 399 -11.83 -31.08 4.12
CA THR A 399 -11.75 -32.52 3.83
C THR A 399 -10.46 -32.86 3.10
N ALA A 400 -10.05 -32.05 2.12
CA ALA A 400 -8.78 -32.24 1.43
C ALA A 400 -7.56 -32.12 2.38
N LEU A 401 -7.60 -31.20 3.36
CA LEU A 401 -6.55 -31.10 4.37
C LEU A 401 -6.53 -32.29 5.30
N PHE A 402 -7.70 -32.71 5.79
CA PHE A 402 -7.83 -33.87 6.65
C PHE A 402 -7.34 -35.15 5.95
N LEU A 403 -7.72 -35.36 4.69
CA LEU A 403 -7.23 -36.48 3.87
C LEU A 403 -5.73 -36.41 3.61
N ALA A 404 -5.18 -35.22 3.34
CA ALA A 404 -3.74 -35.03 3.18
C ALA A 404 -2.97 -35.32 4.48
N LEU A 405 -3.50 -34.88 5.62
CA LEU A 405 -2.94 -35.17 6.94
C LEU A 405 -2.99 -36.68 7.21
N LEU A 406 -4.13 -37.33 7.03
CA LEU A 406 -4.28 -38.78 7.18
C LEU A 406 -3.32 -39.55 6.26
N ALA A 407 -3.17 -39.13 5.01
CA ALA A 407 -2.27 -39.79 4.05
C ALA A 407 -0.79 -39.66 4.46
N THR A 408 -0.36 -38.46 4.86
CA THR A 408 1.04 -38.20 5.29
C THR A 408 1.38 -38.85 6.62
N THR A 409 0.40 -38.99 7.51
CA THR A 409 0.57 -39.63 8.82
C THR A 409 0.10 -41.09 8.84
N ALA A 410 -0.31 -41.65 7.70
CA ALA A 410 -0.95 -42.98 7.58
C ALA A 410 -0.15 -44.08 8.29
N GLN A 411 1.18 -44.02 8.23
CA GLN A 411 2.07 -44.97 8.91
C GLN A 411 1.81 -45.06 10.42
N TYR A 412 1.51 -43.94 11.07
CA TYR A 412 1.22 -43.86 12.51
C TYR A 412 -0.21 -44.30 12.84
N TRP A 413 -1.16 -44.11 11.92
CA TRP A 413 -2.56 -44.51 12.12
C TRP A 413 -2.85 -45.97 11.79
N THR A 414 -1.93 -46.67 11.10
CA THR A 414 -2.16 -48.07 10.70
C THR A 414 -2.43 -49.00 11.88
N ILE A 415 -1.81 -48.76 13.03
CA ILE A 415 -1.97 -49.56 14.25
C ILE A 415 -3.35 -49.29 14.91
N PRO A 416 -3.72 -48.04 15.25
CA PRO A 416 -5.03 -47.76 15.83
C PRO A 416 -6.19 -48.11 14.89
N PHE A 417 -6.08 -47.92 13.56
CA PHE A 417 -7.13 -48.35 12.63
C PHE A 417 -7.29 -49.88 12.56
N LYS A 418 -6.20 -50.64 12.66
CA LYS A 418 -6.26 -52.10 12.75
C LYS A 418 -6.91 -52.55 14.06
N LEU A 419 -6.54 -51.91 15.17
CA LEU A 419 -7.09 -52.19 16.50
C LEU A 419 -8.60 -51.87 16.55
N LEU A 420 -9.00 -50.69 16.07
CA LEU A 420 -10.39 -50.25 15.98
C LEU A 420 -11.20 -51.16 15.03
N GLY A 421 -10.59 -51.58 13.92
CA GLY A 421 -11.18 -52.53 12.99
C GLY A 421 -11.36 -53.94 13.56
N GLU A 422 -10.50 -54.37 14.49
CA GLU A 422 -10.67 -55.62 15.25
C GLU A 422 -11.78 -55.49 16.29
N VAL A 423 -11.83 -54.38 17.02
CA VAL A 423 -12.88 -54.09 18.02
C VAL A 423 -14.27 -53.97 17.37
N LEU A 424 -14.37 -53.34 16.19
CA LEU A 424 -15.61 -53.20 15.42
C LEU A 424 -15.94 -54.44 14.56
N GLY A 425 -15.16 -55.53 14.63
CA GLY A 425 -15.37 -56.74 13.83
C GLY A 425 -15.17 -56.57 12.31
N MET A 426 -14.72 -55.40 11.86
CA MET A 426 -14.52 -55.07 10.44
C MET A 426 -13.35 -55.83 9.81
N THR A 427 -12.36 -56.27 10.59
CA THR A 427 -11.25 -57.09 10.07
C THR A 427 -11.71 -58.45 9.54
N ALA A 428 -12.76 -59.04 10.11
CA ALA A 428 -13.36 -60.28 9.60
C ALA A 428 -14.12 -60.04 8.28
N LEU A 429 -14.76 -58.87 8.13
CA LEU A 429 -15.45 -58.46 6.91
C LEU A 429 -14.45 -58.14 5.77
N LEU A 430 -13.36 -57.42 6.07
CA LEU A 430 -12.30 -57.08 5.13
C LEU A 430 -11.48 -58.30 4.66
N ARG A 431 -11.38 -59.37 5.48
CA ARG A 431 -10.78 -60.65 5.05
C ARG A 431 -11.69 -61.46 4.12
N ARG A 432 -13.01 -61.23 4.13
CA ARG A 432 -13.98 -61.87 3.22
C ARG A 432 -14.06 -61.15 1.86
N LEU A 433 -13.63 -59.90 1.78
CA LEU A 433 -13.47 -59.20 0.51
C LEU A 433 -12.32 -59.86 -0.28
N PRO A 434 -12.56 -60.31 -1.53
CA PRO A 434 -11.51 -60.89 -2.34
C PRO A 434 -10.41 -59.85 -2.55
N ARG A 435 -9.21 -60.12 -2.01
CA ARG A 435 -8.03 -59.31 -2.33
C ARG A 435 -7.85 -59.34 -3.84
N PRO A 436 -7.91 -58.22 -4.56
CA PRO A 436 -7.80 -58.22 -6.01
C PRO A 436 -6.43 -58.82 -6.36
N ARG A 437 -6.43 -60.01 -6.96
CA ARG A 437 -5.20 -60.80 -7.20
C ARG A 437 -4.24 -60.17 -8.21
N SER A 438 -4.66 -59.09 -8.86
CA SER A 438 -3.84 -58.17 -9.65
C SER A 438 -4.85 -57.26 -10.36
N THR A 439 -4.74 -55.95 -10.25
CA THR A 439 -5.52 -55.05 -11.13
C THR A 439 -5.15 -55.33 -12.59
N PRO A 440 -6.06 -55.12 -13.56
CA PRO A 440 -5.75 -55.32 -14.99
C PRO A 440 -4.49 -54.53 -15.42
N LEU A 441 -4.27 -53.35 -14.85
CA LEU A 441 -3.04 -52.55 -15.01
C LEU A 441 -1.77 -53.30 -14.56
N HIS A 442 -1.83 -54.04 -13.46
CA HIS A 442 -0.68 -54.82 -12.97
C HIS A 442 -0.36 -56.00 -13.89
N ARG A 443 -1.37 -56.62 -14.53
CA ARG A 443 -1.15 -57.68 -15.53
C ARG A 443 -0.50 -57.12 -16.79
N ILE A 444 -1.01 -55.98 -17.29
CA ILE A 444 -0.44 -55.28 -18.43
C ILE A 444 1.01 -54.86 -18.14
N TYR A 445 1.26 -54.29 -16.96
CA TYR A 445 2.61 -53.94 -16.52
C TYR A 445 3.54 -55.16 -16.47
N GLY A 446 3.10 -56.28 -15.90
CA GLY A 446 3.91 -57.50 -15.84
C GLY A 446 4.26 -58.08 -17.21
N MET A 447 3.30 -58.11 -18.15
CA MET A 447 3.54 -58.52 -19.54
C MET A 447 4.51 -57.58 -20.27
N LEU A 448 4.43 -56.29 -19.98
CA LEU A 448 5.28 -55.28 -20.61
C LEU A 448 6.69 -55.31 -19.99
N ASP A 449 6.80 -55.48 -18.67
CA ASP A 449 8.07 -55.63 -17.96
C ASP A 449 8.84 -56.88 -18.38
N THR A 450 8.15 -58.01 -18.56
CA THR A 450 8.76 -59.27 -19.05
C THR A 450 9.27 -59.14 -20.49
N ARG A 451 8.53 -58.45 -21.36
CA ARG A 451 9.00 -58.13 -22.73
C ARG A 451 10.19 -57.19 -22.72
N LEU A 452 10.18 -56.16 -21.87
CA LEU A 452 11.31 -55.24 -21.72
C LEU A 452 12.53 -55.94 -21.12
N LEU A 453 12.35 -56.85 -20.16
CA LEU A 453 13.43 -57.66 -19.59
C LEU A 453 14.09 -58.50 -20.68
N ALA A 454 13.31 -59.21 -21.50
CA ALA A 454 13.83 -60.00 -22.62
C ALA A 454 14.59 -59.12 -23.63
N ALA A 455 14.05 -57.95 -23.99
CA ALA A 455 14.69 -57.00 -24.91
C ALA A 455 15.89 -56.24 -24.28
N SER A 456 16.07 -56.30 -22.96
CA SER A 456 17.17 -55.67 -22.23
C SER A 456 18.40 -56.56 -22.05
N GLN A 457 18.28 -57.84 -22.42
CA GLN A 457 19.39 -58.79 -22.40
C GLN A 457 20.41 -58.41 -23.48
N MET A 458 21.68 -58.40 -23.11
CA MET A 458 22.78 -58.07 -24.02
C MET A 458 23.43 -59.36 -24.53
N PRO A 459 23.85 -59.42 -25.80
CA PRO A 459 24.82 -60.41 -26.23
C PRO A 459 26.13 -60.21 -25.44
N TYR A 460 26.70 -61.27 -24.88
CA TYR A 460 28.01 -61.21 -24.22
C TYR A 460 29.09 -60.82 -25.25
N GLN A 461 29.80 -59.73 -25.02
CA GLN A 461 30.94 -59.29 -25.85
C GLN A 461 32.13 -58.97 -24.95
N GLU A 462 33.21 -59.74 -25.11
CA GLU A 462 34.38 -59.74 -24.24
C GLU A 462 35.34 -58.56 -24.48
N SER A 463 35.29 -57.92 -25.66
CA SER A 463 36.15 -56.78 -26.00
C SER A 463 35.55 -55.86 -27.08
N ALA A 464 34.76 -54.86 -26.66
CA ALA A 464 34.23 -53.82 -27.55
C ALA A 464 35.18 -52.62 -27.65
N HIS A 465 35.48 -52.16 -28.86
CA HIS A 465 36.28 -50.96 -29.12
C HIS A 465 35.50 -49.69 -28.79
N ALA A 466 36.19 -48.69 -28.21
CA ALA A 466 35.60 -47.45 -27.77
C ALA A 466 35.28 -46.51 -28.96
N PRO A 467 34.04 -45.99 -29.08
CA PRO A 467 33.75 -44.97 -30.09
C PRO A 467 34.56 -43.69 -29.81
N PRO A 468 35.12 -43.02 -30.84
CA PRO A 468 35.98 -41.84 -30.67
C PRO A 468 35.35 -40.72 -29.82
N TRP A 469 34.05 -40.45 -30.02
CA TRP A 469 33.32 -39.44 -29.27
C TRP A 469 33.22 -39.76 -27.77
N GLN A 470 33.14 -41.04 -27.36
CA GLN A 470 33.09 -41.42 -25.94
C GLN A 470 34.45 -41.30 -25.26
N ILE A 471 35.53 -41.53 -26.01
CA ILE A 471 36.89 -41.29 -25.52
C ILE A 471 37.06 -39.79 -25.27
N TRP A 472 36.62 -38.95 -26.21
CA TRP A 472 36.67 -37.49 -26.09
C TRP A 472 35.81 -36.99 -24.93
N LEU A 473 34.57 -37.48 -24.79
CA LEU A 473 33.68 -37.16 -23.67
C LEU A 473 34.28 -37.57 -22.32
N ARG A 474 34.87 -38.77 -22.24
CA ARG A 474 35.53 -39.25 -21.01
C ARG A 474 36.80 -38.50 -20.70
N TRP A 475 37.57 -38.13 -21.70
CA TRP A 475 38.75 -37.29 -21.53
C TRP A 475 38.35 -35.90 -21.02
N MET A 476 37.29 -35.30 -21.58
CA MET A 476 36.70 -34.05 -21.12
C MET A 476 36.20 -34.15 -19.67
N MET A 477 35.44 -35.20 -19.33
CA MET A 477 34.96 -35.47 -17.96
C MET A 477 36.08 -35.81 -16.97
N ARG A 478 37.19 -36.41 -17.42
CA ARG A 478 38.39 -36.66 -16.59
C ARG A 478 39.18 -35.37 -16.37
N ARG A 479 39.20 -34.46 -17.36
CA ARG A 479 39.83 -33.14 -17.24
C ARG A 479 39.06 -32.24 -16.27
N SER A 480 37.73 -32.34 -16.21
CA SER A 480 36.89 -31.62 -15.23
C SER A 480 36.92 -32.20 -13.81
N ARG A 481 37.34 -33.46 -13.63
CA ARG A 481 37.47 -34.14 -12.32
C ARG A 481 38.89 -34.13 -11.74
N ARG A 482 39.80 -33.33 -12.27
CA ARG A 482 41.15 -33.22 -11.68
C ARG A 482 41.03 -32.62 -10.28
N ARG A 483 41.21 -33.45 -9.25
CA ARG A 483 41.40 -33.00 -7.87
C ARG A 483 42.57 -32.01 -7.85
N ILE A 484 42.34 -30.86 -7.23
CA ILE A 484 43.39 -29.87 -6.99
C ILE A 484 44.45 -30.57 -6.13
N ARG A 485 45.73 -30.43 -6.51
CA ARG A 485 46.81 -31.05 -5.72
C ARG A 485 46.76 -30.52 -4.29
N PRO A 486 46.96 -31.37 -3.26
CA PRO A 486 47.01 -30.90 -1.88
C PRO A 486 48.11 -29.85 -1.76
N SER A 487 47.77 -28.72 -1.16
CA SER A 487 48.72 -27.61 -1.05
C SER A 487 49.75 -27.90 0.06
N ASN A 488 51.02 -27.56 -0.19
CA ASN A 488 52.10 -27.68 0.79
C ASN A 488 51.83 -26.73 1.97
N LEU A 489 52.38 -27.03 3.15
CA LEU A 489 52.11 -26.28 4.40
C LEU A 489 52.39 -24.77 4.27
N ARG A 490 53.48 -24.39 3.57
CA ARG A 490 53.76 -22.98 3.21
C ARG A 490 52.69 -22.36 2.33
N SER A 491 52.20 -23.10 1.32
CA SER A 491 51.14 -22.63 0.42
C SER A 491 49.80 -22.46 1.14
N ARG A 492 49.50 -23.30 2.14
CA ARG A 492 48.31 -23.14 3.02
C ARG A 492 48.39 -21.85 3.80
N HIS A 493 49.53 -21.57 4.45
CA HIS A 493 49.72 -20.34 5.22
C HIS A 493 49.66 -19.09 4.33
N ILE A 494 50.25 -19.11 3.14
CA ILE A 494 50.16 -17.99 2.18
C ILE A 494 48.71 -17.75 1.76
N ARG A 495 47.95 -18.80 1.43
CA ARG A 495 46.55 -18.66 1.03
C ARG A 495 45.64 -18.19 2.16
N ALA A 496 45.85 -18.68 3.37
CA ALA A 496 45.14 -18.21 4.56
C ALA A 496 45.47 -16.75 4.87
N ALA A 497 46.74 -16.35 4.75
CA ALA A 497 47.17 -14.96 4.91
C ALA A 497 46.58 -14.04 3.83
N MET A 498 46.55 -14.49 2.58
CA MET A 498 45.87 -13.75 1.49
C MET A 498 44.37 -13.61 1.75
N LEU A 499 43.69 -14.67 2.19
CA LEU A 499 42.27 -14.62 2.51
C LEU A 499 41.97 -13.69 3.69
N ALA A 500 42.81 -13.71 4.74
CA ALA A 500 42.71 -12.79 5.85
C ALA A 500 42.98 -11.34 5.43
N PHE A 501 43.97 -11.11 4.56
CA PHE A 501 44.25 -9.79 3.99
C PHE A 501 43.07 -9.29 3.14
N THR A 502 42.51 -10.13 2.27
CA THR A 502 41.32 -9.76 1.48
C THR A 502 40.13 -9.45 2.38
N ALA A 503 39.89 -10.24 3.43
CA ALA A 503 38.83 -9.95 4.39
C ALA A 503 39.06 -8.61 5.12
N LEU A 504 40.30 -8.32 5.53
CA LEU A 504 40.66 -7.06 6.19
C LEU A 504 40.52 -5.87 5.24
N VAL A 505 40.90 -6.03 3.97
CA VAL A 505 40.68 -5.01 2.92
C VAL A 505 39.18 -4.79 2.71
N LEU A 506 38.36 -5.84 2.61
CA LEU A 506 36.91 -5.70 2.45
C LEU A 506 36.26 -5.04 3.66
N ILE A 507 36.69 -5.38 4.89
CA ILE A 507 36.24 -4.72 6.12
C ILE A 507 36.69 -3.26 6.13
N GLY A 508 37.94 -2.98 5.74
CA GLY A 508 38.48 -1.62 5.66
C GLY A 508 37.76 -0.77 4.63
N VAL A 509 37.50 -1.30 3.43
CA VAL A 509 36.69 -0.65 2.39
C VAL A 509 35.27 -0.46 2.85
N GLY A 510 34.65 -1.47 3.48
CA GLY A 510 33.30 -1.35 4.04
C GLY A 510 33.21 -0.30 5.15
N ALA A 511 34.18 -0.26 6.05
CA ALA A 511 34.27 0.74 7.10
C ALA A 511 34.52 2.14 6.52
N ALA A 512 35.40 2.26 5.53
CA ALA A 512 35.65 3.52 4.81
C ALA A 512 34.41 4.00 4.07
N TRP A 513 33.64 3.08 3.47
CA TRP A 513 32.39 3.38 2.78
C TRP A 513 31.28 3.82 3.75
N ILE A 514 31.13 3.12 4.88
CA ILE A 514 30.21 3.55 5.95
C ILE A 514 30.62 4.92 6.49
N ASN A 515 31.92 5.17 6.65
CA ASN A 515 32.42 6.46 7.10
C ASN A 515 32.18 7.56 6.05
N SER A 516 32.39 7.27 4.77
CA SER A 516 32.11 8.24 3.71
C SER A 516 30.63 8.61 3.62
N LEU A 517 29.73 7.66 3.89
CA LEU A 517 28.29 7.95 3.99
C LEU A 517 27.97 8.86 5.18
N ARG A 518 28.66 8.71 6.32
CA ARG A 518 28.44 9.57 7.50
C ARG A 518 28.95 11.00 7.30
N SER A 519 30.02 11.16 6.54
CA SER A 519 30.63 12.47 6.25
C SER A 519 30.06 13.14 4.99
N ASP A 520 29.07 12.54 4.34
CA ASP A 520 28.38 13.13 3.18
C ASP A 520 27.40 14.20 3.67
N PRO A 521 27.63 15.48 3.35
CA PRO A 521 26.80 16.54 3.88
C PRO A 521 25.43 16.62 3.21
N VAL A 522 25.25 16.06 2.01
CA VAL A 522 23.91 15.96 1.39
C VAL A 522 23.08 14.94 2.15
N LEU A 523 23.68 13.80 2.48
CA LEU A 523 23.01 12.74 3.26
C LEU A 523 22.67 13.22 4.70
N LEU A 524 23.49 14.10 5.28
CA LEU A 524 23.20 14.74 6.56
C LEU A 524 21.86 15.50 6.52
N VAL A 525 21.65 16.31 5.48
CA VAL A 525 20.42 17.10 5.31
C VAL A 525 19.24 16.18 5.03
N GLU A 526 19.40 15.16 4.18
CA GLU A 526 18.35 14.15 3.92
C GLU A 526 17.91 13.45 5.21
N HIS A 527 18.86 13.00 6.03
CA HIS A 527 18.54 12.38 7.31
C HIS A 527 17.94 13.36 8.32
N TYR A 528 18.30 14.65 8.28
CA TYR A 528 17.69 15.67 9.14
C TYR A 528 16.20 15.82 8.87
N TYR A 529 15.81 16.00 7.60
CA TYR A 529 14.38 16.08 7.23
C TYR A 529 13.64 14.75 7.42
N ASP A 530 14.29 13.60 7.18
CA ASP A 530 13.72 12.28 7.47
C ASP A 530 13.43 12.10 8.97
N ASP A 531 14.33 12.55 9.84
CA ASP A 531 14.10 12.51 11.29
C ASP A 531 12.98 13.47 11.72
N LEU A 532 12.85 14.65 11.09
CA LEU A 532 11.72 15.56 11.32
C LEU A 532 10.38 14.94 10.88
N ASP A 533 10.28 14.38 9.65
CA ASP A 533 9.04 13.75 9.13
C ASP A 533 8.57 12.60 10.02
N PHE A 534 9.51 11.77 10.49
CA PHE A 534 9.22 10.63 11.35
C PHE A 534 9.17 10.98 12.85
N ARG A 535 9.23 12.27 13.21
CA ARG A 535 9.17 12.79 14.59
C ARG A 535 10.26 12.21 15.52
N ARG A 536 11.44 11.93 14.96
CA ARG A 536 12.67 11.53 15.67
C ARG A 536 13.48 12.77 16.07
N PHE A 537 12.87 13.64 16.88
CA PHE A 537 13.42 14.96 17.18
C PHE A 537 14.80 14.95 17.86
N GLY A 538 15.11 13.90 18.63
CA GLY A 538 16.46 13.73 19.20
C GLY A 538 17.53 13.53 18.13
N ASP A 539 17.27 12.64 17.16
CA ASP A 539 18.21 12.36 16.07
C ASP A 539 18.36 13.58 15.14
N ALA A 540 17.28 14.34 14.91
CA ALA A 540 17.33 15.61 14.18
C ALA A 540 18.16 16.67 14.93
N TYR A 541 17.98 16.79 16.25
CA TYR A 541 18.72 17.73 17.10
C TYR A 541 20.23 17.46 17.12
N ASP A 542 20.62 16.18 17.06
CA ASP A 542 22.02 15.77 17.02
C ASP A 542 22.74 16.09 15.71
N LYS A 543 22.01 16.50 14.67
CA LYS A 543 22.57 16.97 13.39
C LYS A 543 22.79 18.49 13.34
N LEU A 544 22.30 19.21 14.34
CA LEU A 544 22.53 20.65 14.46
C LEU A 544 23.93 20.92 15.03
N ASN A 545 24.50 22.07 14.67
CA ASN A 545 25.82 22.48 15.17
C ASN A 545 25.81 22.54 16.71
N PRO A 546 26.69 21.80 17.40
CA PRO A 546 26.69 21.70 18.86
C PRO A 546 26.98 23.01 19.59
N HIS A 547 27.64 23.97 18.94
CA HIS A 547 27.99 25.27 19.53
C HIS A 547 26.91 26.33 19.37
N THR A 548 26.04 26.22 18.36
CA THR A 548 25.00 27.20 18.05
C THR A 548 23.59 26.70 18.30
N ARG A 549 23.37 25.37 18.38
CA ARG A 549 22.06 24.79 18.67
C ARG A 549 21.54 25.21 20.06
N PRO A 550 20.24 25.53 20.19
CA PRO A 550 19.64 25.82 21.48
C PRO A 550 19.59 24.54 22.35
N ASP A 551 19.23 24.68 23.63
CA ASP A 551 18.95 23.52 24.48
C ASP A 551 17.82 22.66 23.87
N TYR A 552 17.84 21.34 24.09
CA TYR A 552 16.88 20.42 23.46
C TYR A 552 15.42 20.79 23.75
N GLU A 553 15.11 21.24 24.97
CA GLU A 553 13.75 21.68 25.33
C GLU A 553 13.35 22.95 24.55
N GLN A 554 14.28 23.88 24.37
CA GLN A 554 14.06 25.08 23.58
C GLN A 554 13.94 24.76 22.08
N PHE A 555 14.71 23.80 21.56
CA PHE A 555 14.56 23.29 20.20
C PHE A 555 13.16 22.73 19.96
N LEU A 556 12.64 21.89 20.87
CA LEU A 556 11.27 21.39 20.80
C LEU A 556 10.25 22.53 20.85
N LEU A 557 10.44 23.50 21.74
CA LEU A 557 9.56 24.67 21.84
C LEU A 557 9.53 25.45 20.52
N ASN A 558 10.69 25.71 19.92
CA ASN A 558 10.82 26.41 18.64
C ASN A 558 10.09 25.67 17.53
N LEU A 559 10.26 24.34 17.46
CA LEU A 559 9.56 23.50 16.49
C LEU A 559 8.03 23.56 16.66
N THR A 560 7.54 23.60 17.90
CA THR A 560 6.10 23.75 18.19
C THR A 560 5.59 25.17 17.97
N ALA A 561 6.45 26.19 18.03
CA ALA A 561 6.06 27.59 17.89
C ALA A 561 5.77 27.98 16.43
N THR A 562 6.45 27.31 15.48
CA THR A 562 6.16 27.33 14.04
C THR A 562 5.19 26.18 13.70
N GLY A 563 3.94 26.32 14.15
CA GLY A 563 2.85 25.40 13.81
C GLY A 563 2.34 25.60 12.39
N GLY A 564 1.29 24.89 12.02
CA GLY A 564 0.64 25.04 10.72
C GLY A 564 0.34 23.74 10.00
N LEU A 565 -0.23 23.88 8.80
CA LEU A 565 -0.61 22.75 7.94
C LEU A 565 0.61 21.89 7.58
N VAL A 566 1.70 22.52 7.13
CA VAL A 566 2.90 21.81 6.67
C VAL A 566 3.65 21.20 7.85
N ALA A 567 3.84 21.96 8.93
CA ALA A 567 4.61 21.51 10.09
C ALA A 567 3.96 20.35 10.86
N SER A 568 2.62 20.30 10.93
CA SER A 568 1.90 19.37 11.81
C SER A 568 1.12 18.28 11.07
N TYR A 569 0.64 18.55 9.86
CA TYR A 569 -0.34 17.73 9.13
C TYR A 569 0.14 17.28 7.74
N ALA A 570 1.43 17.46 7.44
CA ALA A 570 2.01 17.00 6.20
C ALA A 570 2.92 15.80 6.38
N LYS A 571 3.28 15.19 5.26
CA LYS A 571 4.32 14.19 5.13
C LYS A 571 5.29 14.62 4.05
N LEU A 572 6.58 14.41 4.26
CA LEU A 572 7.59 14.62 3.22
C LEU A 572 7.42 13.55 2.13
N GLU A 573 7.22 13.98 0.89
CA GLU A 573 7.09 13.11 -0.29
C GLU A 573 8.40 13.00 -1.05
N ASP A 574 9.01 14.16 -1.37
CA ASP A 574 10.25 14.26 -2.12
C ASP A 574 11.11 15.41 -1.59
N MET A 575 12.41 15.28 -1.79
CA MET A 575 13.39 16.26 -1.37
C MET A 575 14.58 16.25 -2.32
N ARG A 576 15.00 17.45 -2.73
CA ARG A 576 16.19 17.63 -3.54
C ARG A 576 17.08 18.70 -2.93
N THR A 577 18.29 18.30 -2.58
CA THR A 577 19.32 19.22 -2.10
C THR A 577 20.25 19.59 -3.25
N THR A 578 20.47 20.88 -3.46
CA THR A 578 21.48 21.42 -4.38
C THR A 578 22.51 22.20 -3.57
N VAL A 579 23.79 21.97 -3.85
CA VAL A 579 24.88 22.71 -3.21
C VAL A 579 25.06 24.02 -3.97
N LEU A 580 24.88 25.15 -3.27
CA LEU A 580 25.06 26.49 -3.82
C LEU A 580 26.51 26.94 -3.71
N VAL A 581 27.10 26.75 -2.53
CA VAL A 581 28.47 27.14 -2.19
C VAL A 581 29.13 26.01 -1.42
N GLU A 582 30.35 25.63 -1.81
CA GLU A 582 31.14 24.60 -1.15
C GLU A 582 32.54 25.14 -0.79
N GLU A 583 32.81 25.28 0.50
CA GLU A 583 34.11 25.65 1.07
C GLU A 583 34.55 24.59 2.12
N PRO A 584 35.83 24.55 2.55
CA PRO A 584 36.31 23.49 3.44
C PRO A 584 35.61 23.37 4.81
N HIS A 585 35.08 24.49 5.34
CA HIS A 585 34.44 24.57 6.66
C HIS A 585 33.03 25.17 6.62
N TYR A 586 32.55 25.52 5.43
CA TYR A 586 31.29 26.21 5.21
C TYR A 586 30.67 25.66 3.94
N MET A 587 29.38 25.37 3.98
CA MET A 587 28.63 24.98 2.80
C MET A 587 27.24 25.57 2.89
N GLU A 588 26.75 26.06 1.76
CA GLU A 588 25.39 26.56 1.63
C GLU A 588 24.66 25.66 0.66
N VAL A 589 23.51 25.13 1.11
CA VAL A 589 22.70 24.22 0.31
C VAL A 589 21.28 24.74 0.23
N GLN A 590 20.70 24.65 -0.96
CA GLN A 590 19.29 24.87 -1.17
C GLN A 590 18.59 23.52 -1.16
N THR A 591 17.61 23.37 -0.29
CA THR A 591 16.78 22.18 -0.21
C THR A 591 15.39 22.52 -0.71
N ASP A 592 14.99 21.91 -1.83
CA ASP A 592 13.62 21.93 -2.30
C ASP A 592 12.91 20.69 -1.74
N THR A 593 11.99 20.93 -0.81
CA THR A 593 11.17 19.89 -0.19
C THR A 593 9.75 19.95 -0.74
N ARG A 594 9.15 18.77 -0.91
CA ARG A 594 7.77 18.62 -1.34
C ARG A 594 7.01 17.83 -0.29
N TYR A 595 6.04 18.51 0.31
CA TYR A 595 5.16 17.95 1.32
C TYR A 595 3.80 17.61 0.74
N ILE A 596 3.26 16.46 1.13
CA ILE A 596 1.88 16.06 0.88
C ILE A 596 1.06 16.28 2.13
N THR A 597 -0.12 16.87 1.99
CA THR A 597 -1.15 16.93 3.05
C THR A 597 -2.40 16.20 2.58
N ALA A 598 -3.37 15.97 3.47
CA ALA A 598 -4.66 15.42 3.07
C ALA A 598 -5.49 16.39 2.18
N LEU A 599 -5.11 17.67 2.10
CA LEU A 599 -5.80 18.70 1.32
C LEU A 599 -5.10 18.95 -0.04
N SER A 600 -3.79 19.20 -0.01
CA SER A 600 -2.98 19.58 -1.18
C SER A 600 -1.47 19.31 -0.99
N TYR A 601 -0.67 19.68 -1.98
CA TYR A 601 0.80 19.67 -1.94
C TYR A 601 1.38 21.04 -1.66
N TYR A 602 2.53 21.03 -1.00
CA TYR A 602 3.29 22.23 -0.69
C TYR A 602 4.74 22.01 -1.03
N THR A 603 5.27 22.86 -1.90
CA THR A 603 6.70 22.96 -2.13
C THR A 603 7.26 24.04 -1.22
N ASP A 604 8.34 23.71 -0.54
CA ASP A 604 9.09 24.61 0.31
C ASP A 604 10.57 24.57 -0.08
N THR A 605 11.16 25.75 -0.22
CA THR A 605 12.56 25.92 -0.61
C THR A 605 13.28 26.59 0.54
N ALA A 606 14.14 25.84 1.22
CA ALA A 606 14.91 26.31 2.35
C ALA A 606 16.40 26.34 2.02
N THR A 607 17.03 27.50 2.24
CA THR A 607 18.48 27.61 2.21
C THR A 607 19.03 27.28 3.59
N LEU A 608 19.87 26.26 3.66
CA LEU A 608 20.51 25.81 4.89
C LEU A 608 22.00 26.11 4.85
N THR A 609 22.53 26.55 5.98
CA THR A 609 23.96 26.70 6.20
C THR A 609 24.49 25.49 6.95
N LEU A 610 25.55 24.89 6.43
CA LEU A 610 26.28 23.81 7.06
C LEU A 610 27.68 24.28 7.42
N THR A 611 28.12 23.95 8.63
CA THR A 611 29.47 24.24 9.10
C THR A 611 30.19 22.97 9.52
N ARG A 612 31.51 23.01 9.44
CA ARG A 612 32.38 21.92 9.87
C ARG A 612 33.46 22.45 10.80
N GLY A 613 33.46 21.96 12.04
CA GLY A 613 34.43 22.35 13.06
C GLY A 613 35.63 21.41 13.16
N ASP A 614 36.47 21.67 14.15
CA ASP A 614 37.60 20.80 14.51
C ASP A 614 37.16 19.62 15.38
N ASP A 615 36.08 19.78 16.15
CA ASP A 615 35.54 18.82 17.12
C ASP A 615 34.24 18.14 16.67
N TYR A 616 33.66 18.57 15.55
CA TYR A 616 32.49 17.97 14.90
C TYR A 616 32.67 17.94 13.38
N ASP A 617 32.05 16.96 12.70
CA ASP A 617 32.05 16.90 11.24
C ASP A 617 31.03 17.92 10.67
N TRP A 618 30.46 17.71 9.48
CA TRP A 618 29.40 18.59 8.99
C TRP A 618 28.19 18.60 9.94
N ALA A 619 27.69 19.79 10.26
CA ALA A 619 26.48 20.01 11.05
C ALA A 619 25.66 21.18 10.47
N ILE A 620 24.35 21.16 10.72
CA ILE A 620 23.40 22.17 10.22
C ILE A 620 23.30 23.33 11.22
N GLU A 621 23.38 24.57 10.74
CA GLU A 621 23.11 25.75 11.56
C GLU A 621 21.59 25.88 11.82
N PRO A 622 21.16 26.10 13.08
CA PRO A 622 19.75 26.26 13.38
C PRO A 622 19.19 27.56 12.76
N PRO A 623 17.95 27.54 12.25
CA PRO A 623 17.32 28.74 11.72
C PRO A 623 17.03 29.77 12.84
N PRO A 624 16.95 31.07 12.51
CA PRO A 624 16.54 32.09 13.46
C PRO A 624 15.08 31.88 13.89
N VAL A 625 14.76 32.26 15.13
CA VAL A 625 13.43 32.06 15.72
C VAL A 625 12.78 33.40 16.06
N ASP A 626 11.48 33.52 15.81
CA ASP A 626 10.71 34.68 16.23
C ASP A 626 10.53 34.70 17.76
N VAL A 627 11.23 35.65 18.40
CA VAL A 627 11.21 35.91 19.85
C VAL A 627 10.30 37.07 20.24
N THR A 628 9.47 37.58 19.32
CA THR A 628 8.52 38.63 19.65
C THR A 628 7.59 38.16 20.78
N VAL A 629 7.20 39.06 21.67
CA VAL A 629 6.32 38.75 22.81
C VAL A 629 4.93 39.32 22.50
N PRO A 630 3.84 38.57 22.74
CA PRO A 630 2.50 39.12 22.51
C PRO A 630 2.26 40.31 23.44
N PRO A 631 1.53 41.35 22.98
CA PRO A 631 1.37 42.59 23.75
C PRO A 631 0.61 42.39 25.06
N GLY A 632 -0.38 41.48 25.11
CA GLY A 632 -1.12 41.13 26.31
C GLY A 632 -0.83 39.72 26.81
N GLN A 633 -0.46 39.57 28.09
CA GLN A 633 -0.29 38.26 28.73
C GLN A 633 -1.62 37.55 29.02
N PHE A 634 -2.71 38.31 29.22
CA PHE A 634 -4.03 37.77 29.53
C PHE A 634 -5.10 38.46 28.69
N ILE A 635 -5.78 37.68 27.85
CA ILE A 635 -6.87 38.14 26.99
C ILE A 635 -8.20 37.57 27.47
N ARG A 636 -9.26 38.37 27.34
CA ARG A 636 -10.64 38.00 27.67
C ARG A 636 -11.50 38.29 26.46
N GLN A 637 -12.30 37.33 26.05
CA GLN A 637 -13.27 37.51 24.97
C GLN A 637 -14.64 37.01 25.46
N PRO A 638 -15.68 37.87 25.47
CA PRO A 638 -17.04 37.40 25.69
C PRO A 638 -17.49 36.56 24.50
N THR A 639 -18.05 35.38 24.75
CA THR A 639 -18.56 34.48 23.71
C THR A 639 -20.04 34.17 23.95
N VAL A 640 -20.78 33.93 22.88
CA VAL A 640 -22.13 33.39 22.93
C VAL A 640 -22.02 31.87 22.85
N GLY A 641 -22.52 31.18 23.87
CA GLY A 641 -22.54 29.72 23.90
C GLY A 641 -23.81 29.17 23.23
N PHE A 642 -23.64 28.22 22.32
CA PHE A 642 -24.75 27.47 21.72
C PHE A 642 -24.73 26.03 22.23
N LEU A 643 -25.89 25.51 22.62
CA LEU A 643 -26.05 24.13 23.06
C LEU A 643 -27.28 23.53 22.37
N SER A 644 -27.03 22.61 21.44
CA SER A 644 -28.09 21.75 20.90
C SER A 644 -28.32 20.60 21.88
N GLN A 645 -29.41 20.64 22.65
CA GLN A 645 -29.73 19.60 23.63
C GLN A 645 -30.37 18.35 23.00
N GLY A 646 -30.57 18.33 21.67
CA GLY A 646 -31.40 17.33 21.01
C GLY A 646 -32.83 17.32 21.58
N ARG A 647 -33.68 16.44 21.06
CA ARG A 647 -35.06 16.26 21.56
C ARG A 647 -35.30 14.88 22.19
N ALA A 648 -34.23 14.08 22.33
CA ALA A 648 -34.27 12.71 22.82
C ALA A 648 -34.89 12.63 24.23
N ARG A 649 -36.02 11.92 24.34
CA ARG A 649 -36.59 11.55 25.64
C ARG A 649 -35.81 10.37 26.22
N VAL A 650 -35.67 10.33 27.55
CA VAL A 650 -35.09 9.16 28.24
C VAL A 650 -36.11 8.01 28.21
N THR A 651 -36.09 7.23 27.14
CA THR A 651 -36.91 6.02 26.95
C THR A 651 -36.05 4.88 26.43
N SER A 652 -36.52 3.64 26.56
CA SER A 652 -35.92 2.46 25.94
C SER A 652 -36.41 2.22 24.51
N ASP A 653 -37.29 3.09 24.01
CA ASP A 653 -37.94 2.94 22.71
C ASP A 653 -37.06 3.52 21.60
N THR A 654 -37.34 3.12 20.35
CA THR A 654 -36.63 3.63 19.17
C THR A 654 -36.76 5.15 19.05
N THR A 655 -35.70 5.80 18.54
CA THR A 655 -35.70 7.23 18.23
C THR A 655 -36.93 7.61 17.42
N SER A 656 -37.71 8.54 17.98
CA SER A 656 -38.95 9.07 17.42
C SER A 656 -38.62 10.13 16.37
N PHE A 657 -39.55 10.38 15.43
CA PHE A 657 -39.48 11.55 14.55
C PHE A 657 -39.36 12.88 15.33
N ALA A 658 -39.79 12.90 16.59
CA ALA A 658 -39.63 14.04 17.49
C ALA A 658 -38.19 14.28 17.96
N ASP A 659 -37.28 13.30 17.82
CA ASP A 659 -35.87 13.36 18.25
C ASP A 659 -34.95 13.96 17.16
N VAL A 660 -35.51 14.26 15.98
CA VAL A 660 -34.80 14.87 14.84
C VAL A 660 -34.40 16.31 15.18
N LEU A 661 -33.13 16.65 14.93
CA LEU A 661 -32.60 18.00 15.09
C LEU A 661 -33.43 19.00 14.28
N ASP A 662 -33.56 20.22 14.82
CA ASP A 662 -34.20 21.29 14.08
C ASP A 662 -33.42 21.60 12.80
N ARG A 663 -34.13 22.00 11.74
CA ARG A 663 -33.53 22.32 10.44
C ARG A 663 -33.56 23.84 10.26
N PRO A 664 -32.43 24.54 10.40
CA PRO A 664 -32.41 26.00 10.37
C PRO A 664 -32.77 26.52 8.98
N GLU A 665 -33.55 27.59 8.90
CA GLU A 665 -33.97 28.18 7.63
C GLU A 665 -32.77 28.75 6.83
N LEU A 666 -32.63 28.33 5.56
CA LEU A 666 -31.58 28.78 4.65
C LEU A 666 -32.14 29.57 3.46
N ALA A 667 -31.34 30.47 2.90
CA ALA A 667 -31.62 31.14 1.62
C ALA A 667 -30.41 31.03 0.68
N VAL A 668 -30.60 30.46 -0.51
CA VAL A 668 -29.60 30.51 -1.58
C VAL A 668 -29.77 31.85 -2.30
N LEU A 669 -28.72 32.67 -2.30
CA LEU A 669 -28.77 34.05 -2.79
C LEU A 669 -28.52 34.14 -4.30
N ASP A 670 -27.55 33.37 -4.77
CA ASP A 670 -27.15 33.30 -6.17
C ASP A 670 -26.54 31.92 -6.46
N SER A 671 -26.66 31.45 -7.70
CA SER A 671 -26.03 30.22 -8.16
C SER A 671 -25.85 30.23 -9.67
N ARG A 672 -24.68 29.82 -10.16
CA ARG A 672 -24.33 29.78 -11.57
C ARG A 672 -23.50 28.56 -11.90
N LEU A 673 -23.68 28.06 -13.12
CA LEU A 673 -22.79 27.07 -13.71
C LEU A 673 -21.67 27.80 -14.47
N VAL A 674 -20.43 27.39 -14.20
CA VAL A 674 -19.24 27.89 -14.87
C VAL A 674 -18.41 26.71 -15.36
N ALA A 675 -17.65 26.95 -16.42
CA ALA A 675 -16.58 26.07 -16.86
C ALA A 675 -15.27 26.84 -16.87
N ASP A 676 -14.16 26.16 -16.60
CA ASP A 676 -12.85 26.77 -16.84
C ASP A 676 -12.29 26.50 -18.25
N GLU A 677 -11.11 27.04 -18.57
CA GLU A 677 -10.46 26.86 -19.87
C GLU A 677 -10.23 25.39 -20.26
N GLU A 678 -10.11 24.51 -19.26
CA GLU A 678 -9.91 23.07 -19.45
C GLU A 678 -11.25 22.34 -19.64
N GLY A 679 -12.37 23.07 -19.60
CA GLY A 679 -13.73 22.53 -19.78
C GLY A 679 -14.32 21.92 -18.51
N ARG A 680 -13.74 22.15 -17.33
CA ARG A 680 -14.24 21.58 -16.07
C ARG A 680 -15.43 22.36 -15.55
N PHE A 681 -16.49 21.65 -15.23
CA PHE A 681 -17.71 22.25 -14.69
C PHE A 681 -17.62 22.46 -13.18
N SER A 682 -18.03 23.64 -12.74
CA SER A 682 -18.28 23.95 -11.32
C SER A 682 -19.58 24.74 -11.18
N VAL A 683 -20.31 24.50 -10.11
CA VAL A 683 -21.43 25.36 -9.71
C VAL A 683 -20.99 26.25 -8.56
N VAL A 684 -21.03 27.56 -8.78
CA VAL A 684 -20.67 28.58 -7.78
C VAL A 684 -21.91 29.30 -7.29
N GLY A 685 -21.93 29.67 -6.01
CA GLY A 685 -23.08 30.38 -5.45
C GLY A 685 -22.84 30.93 -4.06
N GLU A 686 -23.90 31.48 -3.47
CA GLU A 686 -23.91 31.95 -2.09
C GLU A 686 -25.12 31.44 -1.34
N VAL A 687 -24.93 31.16 -0.05
CA VAL A 687 -25.99 30.71 0.84
C VAL A 687 -25.89 31.44 2.17
N MET A 688 -27.04 31.82 2.69
CA MET A 688 -27.21 32.55 3.94
C MET A 688 -27.99 31.69 4.93
N ASN A 689 -27.54 31.69 6.17
CA ASN A 689 -28.36 31.21 7.29
C ASN A 689 -29.32 32.33 7.70
N ILE A 690 -30.61 32.22 7.35
CA ILE A 690 -31.62 33.23 7.69
C ILE A 690 -32.27 32.98 9.05
N ASP A 691 -31.88 31.91 9.74
CA ASP A 691 -32.36 31.57 11.07
C ASP A 691 -31.63 32.36 12.18
N VAL A 692 -32.10 32.17 13.42
CA VAL A 692 -31.50 32.66 14.66
C VAL A 692 -30.54 31.65 15.28
N ASP A 693 -30.58 30.40 14.82
CA ASP A 693 -29.72 29.31 15.28
C ASP A 693 -28.57 29.05 14.29
N PRO A 694 -27.38 28.65 14.75
CA PRO A 694 -26.29 28.28 13.85
C PRO A 694 -26.56 26.99 13.06
N ALA A 695 -26.02 26.90 11.86
CA ALA A 695 -26.31 25.86 10.89
C ALA A 695 -25.05 25.07 10.48
N ASP A 696 -25.12 23.74 10.47
CA ASP A 696 -24.19 22.86 9.76
C ASP A 696 -24.76 22.52 8.40
N LEU A 697 -24.09 22.98 7.36
CA LEU A 697 -24.58 23.11 6.01
C LEU A 697 -23.96 22.07 5.07
N THR A 698 -24.83 21.46 4.28
CA THR A 698 -24.46 20.68 3.08
C THR A 698 -25.10 21.34 1.87
N VAL A 699 -24.27 21.78 0.92
CA VAL A 699 -24.73 22.25 -0.40
C VAL A 699 -24.41 21.17 -1.42
N THR A 700 -25.41 20.76 -2.19
CA THR A 700 -25.31 19.73 -3.22
C THR A 700 -25.70 20.33 -4.56
N ALA A 701 -24.88 20.15 -5.59
CA ALA A 701 -25.22 20.52 -6.96
C ALA A 701 -25.46 19.28 -7.82
N ARG A 702 -26.43 19.36 -8.73
CA ARG A 702 -26.79 18.29 -9.68
C ARG A 702 -26.83 18.84 -11.09
N LEU A 703 -26.27 18.09 -12.02
CA LEU A 703 -26.35 18.37 -13.45
C LEU A 703 -27.36 17.43 -14.11
N TYR A 704 -28.12 17.98 -15.05
CA TYR A 704 -29.12 17.24 -15.82
C TYR A 704 -28.86 17.39 -17.31
N ASP A 705 -29.23 16.38 -18.08
CA ASP A 705 -29.29 16.47 -19.54
C ASP A 705 -30.54 17.23 -20.03
N GLN A 706 -30.68 17.39 -21.34
CA GLN A 706 -31.83 18.05 -21.95
C GLN A 706 -33.13 17.26 -21.77
N GLU A 707 -33.05 15.95 -21.59
CA GLU A 707 -34.16 15.04 -21.31
C GLU A 707 -34.59 15.06 -19.82
N GLY A 708 -33.82 15.71 -18.96
CA GLY A 708 -34.05 15.81 -17.52
C GLY A 708 -33.53 14.62 -16.70
N ALA A 709 -32.71 13.75 -17.26
CA ALA A 709 -32.01 12.71 -16.52
C ALA A 709 -30.81 13.29 -15.76
N GLU A 710 -30.58 12.79 -14.54
CA GLU A 710 -29.47 13.22 -13.69
C GLU A 710 -28.14 12.66 -14.24
N LEU A 711 -27.23 13.56 -14.59
CA LEU A 711 -25.91 13.24 -15.12
C LEU A 711 -24.92 12.95 -13.99
N THR A 712 -24.84 13.86 -13.03
CA THR A 712 -23.92 13.76 -11.89
C THR A 712 -24.37 14.64 -10.73
N VAL A 713 -23.89 14.32 -9.54
CA VAL A 713 -24.22 14.99 -8.28
C VAL A 713 -22.97 15.07 -7.41
N TYR A 714 -22.70 16.24 -6.84
CA TYR A 714 -21.58 16.47 -5.92
C TYR A 714 -21.96 17.44 -4.80
N ASN A 715 -21.25 17.38 -3.68
CA ASN A 715 -21.37 18.35 -2.60
C ASN A 715 -20.25 19.37 -2.66
N ALA A 716 -20.50 20.56 -2.13
CA ALA A 716 -19.44 21.51 -1.81
C ALA A 716 -18.48 20.87 -0.80
N THR A 717 -17.18 20.95 -1.09
CA THR A 717 -16.10 20.40 -0.26
C THR A 717 -15.40 21.56 0.47
N SER A 718 -14.09 21.77 0.28
CA SER A 718 -13.34 22.82 0.97
C SER A 718 -13.80 24.23 0.61
N ALA A 719 -14.28 24.48 -0.61
CA ALA A 719 -14.61 25.81 -1.11
C ALA A 719 -15.96 26.34 -0.56
N MET A 720 -16.23 26.15 0.73
CA MET A 720 -17.39 26.63 1.46
C MET A 720 -17.09 26.67 2.97
N LEU A 721 -17.75 27.56 3.71
CA LEU A 721 -17.85 27.47 5.16
C LEU A 721 -19.02 26.57 5.55
N HIS A 722 -18.74 25.36 6.05
CA HIS A 722 -19.78 24.39 6.43
C HIS A 722 -20.59 24.78 7.67
N LYS A 723 -20.04 25.63 8.55
CA LYS A 723 -20.67 25.99 9.83
C LYS A 723 -20.98 27.46 9.81
N LEU A 724 -22.25 27.84 9.77
CA LEU A 724 -22.68 29.24 9.67
C LEU A 724 -23.29 29.74 10.97
N LEU A 725 -22.87 30.93 11.39
CA LEU A 725 -23.54 31.72 12.40
C LEU A 725 -24.90 32.23 11.89
N PRO A 726 -25.81 32.64 12.79
CA PRO A 726 -27.05 33.30 12.39
C PRO A 726 -26.78 34.53 11.51
N GLN A 727 -27.52 34.65 10.41
CA GLN A 727 -27.38 35.73 9.41
C GLN A 727 -26.03 35.77 8.66
N GLU A 728 -25.17 34.76 8.82
CA GLU A 728 -23.91 34.68 8.09
C GLU A 728 -24.12 34.17 6.66
N ILE A 729 -23.31 34.69 5.73
CA ILE A 729 -23.30 34.31 4.32
C ILE A 729 -21.98 33.61 4.01
N THR A 730 -22.03 32.48 3.33
CA THR A 730 -20.85 31.82 2.76
C THR A 730 -20.96 31.71 1.25
N PRO A 731 -19.85 31.86 0.51
CA PRO A 731 -19.80 31.35 -0.84
C PRO A 731 -19.77 29.81 -0.81
N PHE A 732 -20.12 29.19 -1.92
CA PHE A 732 -19.87 27.78 -2.17
C PHE A 732 -19.38 27.57 -3.61
N ARG A 733 -18.47 26.63 -3.80
CA ARG A 733 -18.12 26.06 -5.11
C ARG A 733 -18.26 24.54 -5.04
N VAL A 734 -19.06 23.98 -5.94
CA VAL A 734 -19.21 22.54 -6.13
C VAL A 734 -18.47 22.17 -7.41
N ASP A 735 -17.33 21.50 -7.26
CA ASP A 735 -16.53 21.01 -8.39
C ASP A 735 -17.05 19.63 -8.81
N PHE A 736 -17.30 19.44 -10.11
CA PHE A 736 -17.72 18.14 -10.65
C PHE A 736 -16.50 17.35 -11.10
N GLU A 737 -16.20 16.29 -10.37
CA GLU A 737 -15.09 15.39 -10.67
C GLU A 737 -15.58 14.06 -11.27
N GLY A 738 -14.79 13.48 -12.15
CA GLY A 738 -14.93 12.09 -12.59
C GLY A 738 -14.55 11.11 -11.47
N VAL A 739 -14.99 9.86 -11.60
CA VAL A 739 -14.50 8.81 -10.70
C VAL A 739 -13.01 8.67 -10.92
N ALA A 740 -12.24 8.68 -9.83
CA ALA A 740 -10.81 8.50 -9.94
C ALA A 740 -10.50 7.22 -10.73
N GLY A 741 -9.66 7.34 -11.76
CA GLY A 741 -9.19 6.21 -12.56
C GLY A 741 -10.09 5.69 -13.69
N LEU A 742 -11.27 6.25 -13.98
CA LEU A 742 -12.02 5.88 -15.21
C LEU A 742 -11.23 6.22 -16.49
N ALA A 743 -10.46 7.32 -16.49
CA ALA A 743 -9.57 7.70 -17.59
C ALA A 743 -8.32 6.79 -17.76
N LEU A 744 -8.15 5.77 -16.90
CA LEU A 744 -6.99 4.85 -16.95
C LEU A 744 -7.23 3.60 -17.79
N GLU A 745 -8.44 3.39 -18.36
CA GLU A 745 -8.72 2.19 -19.16
C GLU A 745 -7.92 2.11 -20.47
N ASP A 746 -7.39 3.23 -20.98
CA ASP A 746 -6.81 3.29 -22.34
C ASP A 746 -5.27 3.38 -22.43
N THR A 747 -4.51 3.45 -21.33
CA THR A 747 -3.04 3.59 -21.42
C THR A 747 -2.27 2.50 -20.68
N ALA A 748 -1.66 1.59 -21.45
CA ALA A 748 -0.71 0.58 -20.98
C ALA A 748 0.66 1.16 -20.53
N GLU A 749 0.74 2.47 -20.33
CA GLU A 749 1.94 3.16 -19.86
C GLU A 749 2.00 3.13 -18.32
N SER A 750 3.21 3.04 -17.78
CA SER A 750 3.44 3.08 -16.34
C SER A 750 2.77 4.33 -15.77
N LEU A 751 1.86 4.13 -14.81
CA LEU A 751 1.20 5.15 -13.99
C LEU A 751 2.24 6.14 -13.44
N SER A 752 2.59 7.17 -14.21
CA SER A 752 3.40 8.27 -13.74
C SER A 752 2.46 9.17 -12.95
N PHE A 753 2.69 9.21 -11.65
CA PHE A 753 2.05 10.13 -10.73
C PHE A 753 2.13 11.56 -11.26
N ARG A 754 0.97 12.21 -11.44
CA ARG A 754 0.87 13.62 -11.86
C ARG A 754 0.41 14.47 -10.67
N PRO A 755 1.24 15.42 -10.20
CA PRO A 755 1.02 16.31 -9.04
C PRO A 755 -0.34 17.01 -8.90
N ASP A 756 -1.04 17.20 -10.01
CA ASP A 756 -2.27 18.00 -10.08
C ASP A 756 -3.41 17.24 -10.78
N ALA A 757 -3.32 15.90 -10.86
CA ALA A 757 -4.35 15.09 -11.48
C ALA A 757 -5.64 15.13 -10.64
N ARG A 758 -6.56 16.01 -11.02
CA ARG A 758 -8.00 15.84 -10.76
C ARG A 758 -8.58 15.02 -11.92
N TRP A 759 -9.62 14.24 -11.63
CA TRP A 759 -10.32 13.52 -12.68
C TRP A 759 -11.45 14.40 -13.16
N ASP A 760 -11.38 14.84 -14.40
CA ASP A 760 -12.41 15.69 -14.98
C ASP A 760 -13.68 14.87 -15.18
N TYR A 761 -14.83 15.48 -14.89
CA TYR A 761 -16.09 14.88 -15.25
C TYR A 761 -16.31 15.02 -16.76
N GLU A 762 -16.08 13.93 -17.50
CA GLU A 762 -16.41 13.87 -18.92
C GLU A 762 -17.92 13.60 -19.08
N LEU A 763 -18.58 14.45 -19.86
CA LEU A 763 -19.96 14.24 -20.25
C LEU A 763 -20.08 12.92 -21.05
N PRO A 764 -21.13 12.11 -20.83
CA PRO A 764 -21.41 10.98 -21.69
C PRO A 764 -21.48 11.42 -23.16
N PRO A 765 -20.97 10.61 -24.13
CA PRO A 765 -20.84 11.02 -25.54
C PRO A 765 -22.13 11.51 -26.22
N ASP A 766 -23.29 11.04 -25.73
CA ASP A 766 -24.61 11.35 -26.26
C ASP A 766 -25.39 12.36 -25.39
N ALA A 767 -24.77 12.93 -24.34
CA ALA A 767 -25.44 13.81 -23.38
C ALA A 767 -25.00 15.28 -23.53
N GLU A 768 -25.98 16.17 -23.64
CA GLU A 768 -25.79 17.62 -23.60
C GLU A 768 -26.37 18.19 -22.30
N LEU A 769 -25.69 19.17 -21.69
CA LEU A 769 -26.18 19.81 -20.48
C LEU A 769 -27.50 20.56 -20.72
N GLY A 770 -28.52 20.23 -19.94
CA GLY A 770 -29.84 20.86 -20.02
C GLY A 770 -30.14 21.82 -18.88
N ALA A 771 -29.79 21.46 -17.63
CA ALA A 771 -30.08 22.28 -16.45
C ALA A 771 -29.14 21.93 -15.29
N PHE A 772 -29.08 22.81 -14.29
CA PHE A 772 -28.43 22.52 -13.01
C PHE A 772 -29.34 22.87 -11.83
N ASN A 773 -29.26 22.08 -10.76
CA ASN A 773 -29.98 22.37 -9.51
C ASN A 773 -29.04 22.42 -8.33
N VAL A 774 -29.28 23.35 -7.42
CA VAL A 774 -28.57 23.47 -6.13
C VAL A 774 -29.55 23.14 -5.00
N PHE A 775 -29.12 22.28 -4.08
CA PHE A 775 -29.85 21.91 -2.87
C PHE A 775 -29.03 22.30 -1.65
N ALA A 776 -29.58 23.16 -0.80
CA ALA A 776 -28.98 23.51 0.47
C ALA A 776 -29.80 22.89 1.62
N LYS A 777 -29.15 22.03 2.42
CA LYS A 777 -29.73 21.45 3.64
C LYS A 777 -28.84 21.73 4.83
N ALA A 778 -29.45 21.95 6.00
CA ALA A 778 -28.70 22.12 7.23
C ALA A 778 -29.39 21.50 8.45
N VAL A 779 -28.61 21.38 9.51
CA VAL A 779 -29.01 20.98 10.86
C VAL A 779 -28.44 21.96 11.88
N VAL A 780 -29.13 22.15 13.01
CA VAL A 780 -28.64 23.06 14.05
C VAL A 780 -27.37 22.51 14.70
N THR A 781 -26.33 23.34 14.80
CA THR A 781 -25.03 22.97 15.38
C THR A 781 -24.58 23.94 16.47
N GLY A 782 -23.88 23.42 17.49
CA GLY A 782 -23.15 24.23 18.47
C GLY A 782 -21.62 24.11 18.34
N ARG A 783 -21.13 23.44 17.28
CA ARG A 783 -19.73 23.04 17.09
C ARG A 783 -19.06 23.91 16.01
N ASP A 784 -17.77 24.18 16.20
CA ASP A 784 -16.88 24.81 15.22
C ASP A 784 -17.36 26.20 14.72
N LEU A 785 -17.92 27.00 15.62
CA LEU A 785 -18.50 28.33 15.35
C LEU A 785 -17.53 29.50 15.58
N GLU A 786 -16.24 29.22 15.79
CA GLU A 786 -15.24 30.26 16.08
C GLU A 786 -14.95 31.15 14.85
N ARG A 787 -14.82 32.46 15.07
CA ARG A 787 -14.49 33.49 14.05
C ARG A 787 -13.35 34.38 14.55
N ASN A 788 -12.23 33.73 14.87
CA ASN A 788 -11.12 34.35 15.57
C ASN A 788 -10.16 35.12 14.65
N LEU A 789 -10.15 34.76 13.37
CA LEU A 789 -9.30 35.37 12.36
C LEU A 789 -10.02 36.48 11.62
N GLY A 790 -9.29 37.56 11.33
CA GLY A 790 -9.70 38.61 10.41
C GLY A 790 -8.57 38.92 9.43
N ILE A 791 -8.90 39.63 8.35
CA ILE A 791 -7.91 40.12 7.37
C ILE A 791 -8.00 41.64 7.33
N GLN A 792 -6.84 42.30 7.32
CA GLN A 792 -6.71 43.74 7.17
C GLN A 792 -5.68 44.09 6.08
N ASP A 793 -5.54 45.39 5.82
CA ASP A 793 -4.54 45.94 4.89
C ASP A 793 -4.56 45.30 3.49
N MET A 794 -5.76 44.93 3.04
CA MET A 794 -5.96 44.24 1.76
C MET A 794 -5.64 45.16 0.59
N VAL A 795 -4.72 44.74 -0.26
CA VAL A 795 -4.36 45.42 -1.51
C VAL A 795 -4.26 44.39 -2.62
N VAL A 796 -5.03 44.60 -3.69
CA VAL A 796 -4.91 43.79 -4.90
C VAL A 796 -3.89 44.43 -5.84
N LYS A 797 -2.90 43.65 -6.25
CA LYS A 797 -1.80 44.10 -7.12
C LYS A 797 -1.65 43.16 -8.31
N MET A 798 -1.07 43.73 -9.36
CA MET A 798 -0.59 43.02 -10.53
C MET A 798 0.89 42.70 -10.34
N GLU A 799 1.24 41.42 -10.32
CA GLU A 799 2.62 40.97 -10.12
C GLU A 799 2.92 39.78 -11.04
N ASN A 800 4.04 39.85 -11.78
CA ASN A 800 4.49 38.79 -12.70
C ASN A 800 3.46 38.36 -13.77
N GLY A 801 2.54 39.24 -14.16
CA GLY A 801 1.47 38.93 -15.11
C GLY A 801 0.26 38.19 -14.52
N GLY A 802 0.18 38.08 -13.19
CA GLY A 802 -0.97 37.53 -12.47
C GLY A 802 -1.57 38.52 -11.48
N LEU A 803 -2.83 38.31 -11.11
CA LEU A 803 -3.53 39.10 -10.11
C LEU A 803 -3.29 38.48 -8.73
N ARG A 804 -2.91 39.29 -7.73
CA ARG A 804 -2.68 38.81 -6.36
C ARG A 804 -3.34 39.72 -5.31
N LEU A 805 -3.85 39.11 -4.25
CA LEU A 805 -4.30 39.79 -3.03
C LEU A 805 -3.19 39.73 -1.98
N ASP A 806 -2.61 40.87 -1.66
CA ASP A 806 -1.77 41.04 -0.47
C ASP A 806 -2.66 41.46 0.71
N GLY A 807 -2.37 40.96 1.90
CA GLY A 807 -3.05 41.38 3.13
C GLY A 807 -2.41 40.78 4.37
N THR A 808 -2.92 41.13 5.53
CA THR A 808 -2.42 40.64 6.82
C THR A 808 -3.54 39.95 7.58
N ILE A 809 -3.38 38.66 7.87
CA ILE A 809 -4.28 37.90 8.76
C ILE A 809 -3.95 38.27 10.20
N ILE A 810 -4.95 38.57 11.03
CA ILE A 810 -4.79 38.76 12.48
C ILE A 810 -5.64 37.76 13.22
N ASN A 811 -5.06 37.17 14.27
CA ASN A 811 -5.82 36.39 15.24
C ASN A 811 -6.17 37.23 16.49
N SER A 812 -7.46 37.54 16.59
CA SER A 812 -8.05 38.26 17.73
C SER A 812 -8.69 37.34 18.78
N GLY A 813 -8.70 36.03 18.52
CA GLY A 813 -9.32 35.03 19.38
C GLY A 813 -8.43 34.52 20.52
N LEU A 814 -8.99 33.56 21.26
CA LEU A 814 -8.34 32.90 22.39
C LEU A 814 -7.53 31.65 21.99
N THR A 815 -7.80 31.11 20.81
CA THR A 815 -7.22 29.85 20.30
C THR A 815 -6.35 30.14 19.08
N GLU A 816 -5.38 29.27 18.81
CA GLU A 816 -4.55 29.33 17.61
C GLU A 816 -5.35 28.94 16.36
N GLY A 817 -5.27 29.76 15.31
CA GLY A 817 -5.75 29.38 13.99
C GLY A 817 -4.72 28.48 13.34
N VAL A 818 -4.79 27.17 13.61
CA VAL A 818 -3.77 26.19 13.21
C VAL A 818 -3.67 26.08 11.70
N ILE A 819 -4.80 26.07 11.00
CA ILE A 819 -4.84 26.12 9.53
C ILE A 819 -5.84 27.19 9.12
N PRO A 820 -5.38 28.41 8.84
CA PRO A 820 -6.22 29.44 8.24
C PRO A 820 -6.63 29.04 6.83
N HIS A 821 -7.88 29.32 6.49
CA HIS A 821 -8.48 29.03 5.20
C HIS A 821 -9.24 30.26 4.71
N VAL A 822 -8.79 30.80 3.58
CA VAL A 822 -9.28 32.05 2.99
C VAL A 822 -10.07 31.73 1.74
N LEU A 823 -11.31 32.21 1.69
CA LEU A 823 -12.20 32.14 0.55
C LEU A 823 -12.27 33.52 -0.12
N LEU A 824 -11.96 33.58 -1.41
CA LEU A 824 -12.07 34.79 -2.24
C LEU A 824 -13.29 34.65 -3.14
N THR A 825 -14.34 35.43 -2.88
CA THR A 825 -15.54 35.45 -3.72
C THR A 825 -15.45 36.60 -4.72
N LEU A 826 -15.51 36.31 -6.01
CA LEU A 826 -15.35 37.28 -7.09
C LEU A 826 -16.71 37.56 -7.75
N TYR A 827 -17.01 38.84 -8.00
CA TYR A 827 -18.33 39.29 -8.48
C TYR A 827 -18.26 40.15 -9.74
N ASP A 828 -19.36 40.16 -10.49
CA ASP A 828 -19.62 41.06 -11.62
C ASP A 828 -20.15 42.44 -11.18
N GLN A 829 -20.40 43.32 -12.16
CA GLN A 829 -20.86 44.69 -11.92
C GLN A 829 -22.23 44.75 -11.24
N GLU A 830 -23.09 43.75 -11.47
CA GLU A 830 -24.40 43.62 -10.84
C GLU A 830 -24.33 43.04 -9.42
N GLY A 831 -23.13 42.69 -8.95
CA GLY A 831 -22.90 42.07 -7.64
C GLY A 831 -23.28 40.59 -7.60
N ARG A 832 -23.34 39.92 -8.76
CA ARG A 832 -23.61 38.49 -8.86
C ARG A 832 -22.29 37.70 -8.88
N ILE A 833 -22.32 36.49 -8.35
CA ILE A 833 -21.11 35.69 -8.16
C ILE A 833 -20.56 35.19 -9.49
N VAL A 834 -19.25 35.15 -9.65
CA VAL A 834 -18.58 34.64 -10.86
C VAL A 834 -17.67 33.47 -10.54
N TRP A 835 -16.90 33.56 -9.46
CA TRP A 835 -15.96 32.51 -9.07
C TRP A 835 -15.67 32.56 -7.57
N VAL A 836 -15.21 31.43 -7.02
CA VAL A 836 -14.74 31.30 -5.64
C VAL A 836 -13.38 30.62 -5.66
N ASP A 837 -12.34 31.33 -5.22
CA ASP A 837 -11.03 30.74 -4.94
C ASP A 837 -10.94 30.35 -3.45
N ASP A 838 -10.25 29.25 -3.17
CA ASP A 838 -10.04 28.71 -1.83
C ASP A 838 -8.54 28.47 -1.57
N HIS A 839 -8.02 29.04 -0.48
CA HIS A 839 -6.58 29.01 -0.17
C HIS A 839 -6.32 28.64 1.30
N PHE A 840 -5.61 27.54 1.49
CA PHE A 840 -5.07 27.15 2.79
C PHE A 840 -3.73 27.82 3.06
N ILE A 841 -3.63 28.49 4.20
CA ILE A 841 -2.39 29.14 4.65
C ILE A 841 -1.51 28.11 5.35
N ARG A 842 -0.20 28.18 5.07
CA ARG A 842 0.77 27.17 5.50
C ARG A 842 1.06 27.29 6.99
N GLU A 843 1.29 28.50 7.47
CA GLU A 843 1.60 28.80 8.86
C GLU A 843 0.34 28.96 9.71
N SER A 844 0.45 28.60 10.98
CA SER A 844 -0.58 28.90 11.97
C SER A 844 -0.49 30.35 12.44
N VAL A 845 -1.65 30.92 12.83
CA VAL A 845 -1.71 32.27 13.41
C VAL A 845 -2.09 32.16 14.88
N ARG A 846 -1.12 32.36 15.77
CA ARG A 846 -1.30 32.34 17.22
C ARG A 846 -2.08 33.57 17.71
N PRO A 847 -2.73 33.52 18.90
CA PRO A 847 -3.44 34.67 19.47
C PRO A 847 -2.59 35.95 19.53
N GLN A 848 -3.17 37.09 19.19
CA GLN A 848 -2.51 38.41 19.12
C GLN A 848 -1.32 38.48 18.14
N ARG A 849 -1.28 37.59 17.15
CA ARG A 849 -0.30 37.62 16.06
C ARG A 849 -0.95 37.98 14.75
N ALA A 850 -0.08 38.47 13.87
CA ALA A 850 -0.38 38.80 12.51
C ALA A 850 0.50 37.95 11.58
N LEU A 851 -0.03 37.62 10.41
CA LEU A 851 0.67 36.91 9.36
C LEU A 851 0.39 37.58 8.02
N ASP A 852 1.44 38.04 7.36
CA ASP A 852 1.33 38.61 6.01
C ASP A 852 1.12 37.49 4.99
N ILE A 853 0.19 37.70 4.07
CA ILE A 853 -0.18 36.75 3.04
C ILE A 853 -0.20 37.43 1.67
N SER A 854 0.11 36.64 0.64
CA SER A 854 -0.09 37.03 -0.75
C SER A 854 -0.73 35.87 -1.51
N LEU A 855 -1.97 36.03 -1.94
CA LEU A 855 -2.78 34.97 -2.55
C LEU A 855 -3.02 35.26 -4.04
N PRO A 856 -2.83 34.28 -4.94
CA PRO A 856 -3.21 34.46 -6.33
C PRO A 856 -4.73 34.57 -6.48
N ILE A 857 -5.20 35.40 -7.41
CA ILE A 857 -6.60 35.49 -7.82
C ILE A 857 -6.68 34.97 -9.25
N ARG A 858 -7.63 34.08 -9.53
CA ARG A 858 -7.83 33.53 -10.88
C ARG A 858 -8.31 34.62 -11.86
N TRP A 859 -7.94 34.52 -13.13
CA TRP A 859 -8.38 35.48 -14.13
C TRP A 859 -9.83 35.24 -14.54
N ARG A 860 -10.55 36.34 -14.84
CA ARG A 860 -11.91 36.27 -15.35
C ARG A 860 -11.99 35.56 -16.70
N GLU A 861 -10.98 35.76 -17.56
CA GLU A 861 -10.90 35.18 -18.90
C GLU A 861 -10.89 33.64 -18.85
N ASP A 862 -10.29 33.08 -17.80
CA ASP A 862 -10.17 31.64 -17.59
C ASP A 862 -11.50 30.96 -17.22
N ILE A 863 -12.55 31.74 -16.94
CA ILE A 863 -13.85 31.26 -16.44
C ILE A 863 -14.95 31.53 -17.48
N GLY A 864 -15.35 30.50 -18.21
CA GLY A 864 -16.54 30.51 -19.07
C GLY A 864 -17.83 30.46 -18.24
N LEU A 865 -18.73 31.43 -18.42
CA LEU A 865 -20.09 31.32 -17.89
C LEU A 865 -20.92 30.44 -18.81
N ILE A 866 -21.65 29.47 -18.24
CA ILE A 866 -22.56 28.61 -19.01
C ILE A 866 -24.00 29.05 -18.71
N ASP A 867 -24.66 29.62 -19.71
CA ASP A 867 -26.05 30.10 -19.59
C ASP A 867 -27.03 28.94 -19.71
N LEU A 868 -27.35 28.32 -18.58
CA LEU A 868 -28.33 27.24 -18.46
C LEU A 868 -29.34 27.56 -17.34
N PRO A 869 -30.58 27.04 -17.46
CA PRO A 869 -31.58 27.20 -16.40
C PRO A 869 -31.09 26.55 -15.10
N GLY A 870 -30.99 27.38 -14.06
CA GLY A 870 -30.61 26.99 -12.71
C GLY A 870 -31.78 27.10 -11.74
N SER A 871 -32.03 26.08 -10.91
CA SER A 871 -32.96 26.19 -9.78
C SER A 871 -32.23 25.95 -8.45
N ALA A 872 -32.56 26.76 -7.45
CA ALA A 872 -32.04 26.59 -6.10
C ALA A 872 -33.16 26.18 -5.14
N TYR A 873 -32.89 25.18 -4.33
CA TYR A 873 -33.81 24.63 -3.34
C TYR A 873 -33.17 24.73 -1.95
N ALA A 874 -33.84 25.45 -1.07
CA ALA A 874 -33.56 25.49 0.36
C ALA A 874 -34.79 24.97 1.12
N ASN A 875 -34.62 24.64 2.38
CA ASN A 875 -35.71 24.23 3.26
C ASN A 875 -36.75 25.32 3.54
N SER A 876 -36.43 26.60 3.29
CA SER A 876 -37.35 27.73 3.40
C SER A 876 -37.68 28.31 2.02
N LEU A 877 -38.97 28.60 1.78
CA LEU A 877 -39.48 29.28 0.56
C LEU A 877 -39.55 30.80 0.74
N ARG A 878 -38.88 31.37 1.75
CA ARG A 878 -38.89 32.81 1.98
C ARG A 878 -38.02 33.52 0.95
N ASP A 879 -38.50 34.67 0.46
CA ASP A 879 -37.70 35.57 -0.36
C ASP A 879 -36.43 35.98 0.39
N SER A 880 -35.31 36.01 -0.32
CA SER A 880 -34.03 36.44 0.25
C SER A 880 -34.16 37.85 0.85
N PRO A 881 -33.74 38.06 2.11
CA PRO A 881 -33.72 39.40 2.71
C PRO A 881 -32.63 40.30 2.08
N VAL A 882 -31.70 39.72 1.31
CA VAL A 882 -30.57 40.42 0.70
C VAL A 882 -31.00 40.96 -0.67
N LYS A 883 -30.89 42.28 -0.85
CA LYS A 883 -31.17 42.93 -2.13
C LYS A 883 -30.03 42.67 -3.14
N PRO A 884 -30.33 42.49 -4.43
CA PRO A 884 -29.32 42.43 -5.48
C PRO A 884 -28.48 43.73 -5.51
N GLY A 885 -27.16 43.60 -5.68
CA GLY A 885 -26.24 44.72 -5.87
C GLY A 885 -25.01 44.70 -4.95
N PRO A 886 -24.11 45.69 -5.10
CA PRO A 886 -22.88 45.78 -4.33
C PRO A 886 -23.17 45.90 -2.83
N ARG A 887 -22.56 45.03 -2.03
CA ARG A 887 -22.68 45.03 -0.57
C ARG A 887 -21.55 45.82 0.08
N VAL A 888 -21.71 46.15 1.36
CA VAL A 888 -20.75 46.98 2.12
C VAL A 888 -19.40 46.26 2.33
N ASP A 889 -19.41 44.93 2.34
CA ASP A 889 -18.27 44.04 2.49
C ASP A 889 -17.50 43.80 1.17
N PHE A 890 -17.87 44.49 0.08
CA PHE A 890 -17.22 44.36 -1.22
C PHE A 890 -16.00 45.29 -1.33
N VAL A 891 -14.88 44.71 -1.75
CA VAL A 891 -13.66 45.41 -2.14
C VAL A 891 -13.68 45.60 -3.65
N ALA A 892 -13.55 46.84 -4.12
CA ALA A 892 -13.49 47.13 -5.56
C ALA A 892 -12.20 46.57 -6.17
N LEU A 893 -12.32 45.91 -7.32
CA LEU A 893 -11.17 45.37 -8.06
C LEU A 893 -10.78 46.28 -9.24
N PRO A 894 -9.50 46.25 -9.66
CA PRO A 894 -9.07 46.92 -10.89
C PRO A 894 -9.84 46.38 -12.11
N PRO A 895 -10.23 47.23 -13.08
CA PRO A 895 -10.95 46.79 -14.29
C PRO A 895 -10.20 45.71 -15.09
N GLU A 896 -8.87 45.74 -15.03
CA GLU A 896 -7.96 44.78 -15.65
C GLU A 896 -8.24 43.34 -15.20
N SER A 897 -8.75 43.14 -13.98
CA SER A 897 -9.07 41.80 -13.45
C SER A 897 -10.23 41.10 -14.16
N GLY A 898 -11.07 41.87 -14.87
CA GLY A 898 -12.35 41.39 -15.42
C GLY A 898 -13.45 41.17 -14.37
N TYR A 899 -13.16 41.36 -13.08
CA TYR A 899 -14.13 41.36 -11.99
C TYR A 899 -14.37 42.79 -11.49
N SER A 900 -15.53 43.04 -10.89
CA SER A 900 -15.86 44.35 -10.31
C SER A 900 -15.62 44.40 -8.82
N TYR A 901 -15.89 43.31 -8.11
CA TYR A 901 -15.79 43.26 -6.66
C TYR A 901 -15.20 41.93 -6.17
N LEU A 902 -14.58 42.00 -4.99
CA LEU A 902 -14.06 40.87 -4.21
C LEU A 902 -14.66 40.91 -2.81
N ARG A 903 -15.09 39.76 -2.28
CA ARG A 903 -15.33 39.55 -0.85
C ARG A 903 -14.33 38.52 -0.34
N VAL A 904 -13.75 38.79 0.81
CA VAL A 904 -12.84 37.86 1.48
C VAL A 904 -13.53 37.31 2.73
N SER A 905 -13.54 35.98 2.86
CA SER A 905 -14.05 35.29 4.05
C SER A 905 -12.94 34.39 4.60
N ILE A 906 -12.75 34.38 5.92
CA ILE A 906 -11.69 33.59 6.55
C ILE A 906 -12.24 32.79 7.71
N HIS A 907 -11.78 31.55 7.82
CA HIS A 907 -11.97 30.72 8.99
C HIS A 907 -10.70 29.90 9.23
N SER A 908 -10.68 29.10 10.28
CA SER A 908 -9.55 28.23 10.54
C SER A 908 -9.95 26.94 11.19
N TYR A 909 -9.16 25.90 10.94
CA TYR A 909 -9.11 24.74 11.82
C TYR A 909 -8.34 25.11 13.09
N GLY A 910 -8.97 24.98 14.25
CA GLY A 910 -8.37 25.32 15.55
C GLY A 910 -7.47 24.24 16.16
N GLY A 911 -7.27 23.10 15.48
CA GLY A 911 -6.46 21.99 15.99
C GLY A 911 -6.98 21.52 17.34
N GLY A 912 -8.17 20.90 17.36
CA GLY A 912 -8.93 20.76 18.60
C GLY A 912 -8.06 20.20 19.73
N SER A 913 -7.96 20.96 20.81
CA SER A 913 -7.12 20.66 21.98
C SER A 913 -7.34 19.23 22.45
N ARG A 914 -6.25 18.58 22.86
CA ARG A 914 -6.32 17.38 23.70
C ARG A 914 -7.04 17.68 25.01
#